data_AF-Q6KHJ5-F1
#
_entry.id   AF-Q6KHJ5-F1
#
_cell.length_a   1.000
_cell.length_b   1.000
_cell.length_c   1.000
_cell.angle_alpha   90.00
_cell.angle_beta   90.00
_cell.angle_gamma   90.00
#
_symmetry.space_group_name_H-M   'P 1'
#
loop_
_entity.id
_entity.type
_entity.pdbx_description
1 polymer ?
#
loop_
_entity_poly.entity_id
_entity_poly.type
_entity_poly.pdbx_seq_one_letter_code
_entity_poly.pdbx_strand_id
1 'polypeptide(L)'
;MKIQTIGNHNFNNRVVFVRVDYNIPFKNDKFLFEQKILDSLPTINKLVKDGAKIVLLTHHNLSEEKMSSINFLKESLEKVLNLKIKFSVETSGEVLENLINDLKNGEILLVDNVLKEDAKNNAESNNNLDLSKYWASLADDFVNDAFDISFKKTASNYGIATFKESKFIGESVKKELLILKRLIDTNPKTRPSLAILSGDSILEKARELNFLLKKFDRIILGGKLAYIFNSVNKNKIDHKEISIKEVEVTKKFLVARKNQLIIPEKYNIFLSLSKEKIYDVHEDSVKKFEEIIFKAKKVLWFEALGNTKYSSAKKGTQKLIEILSKTSEETFIGIYGYNIFKLVNEDLRKRFNHVSPNKLAVSTYLQGKILPAIEILSKTPSELMNENILKNTISLASTLQNTDAKNFQEETILKVKNLKVSFKTGRKKVINIIRGVDVSVKRGQIIGFVGESGSGKSVTSKALININFGAIVDADVMKLENIDLLSLKEDSQWNNIRGKYIGYIPQDPLTSLNPTRTIGKQLLDCIERDSRFKSKEEKIKFSIDLLESFGIRNAKEKFNSYPHTLSGGQKQRVVIAMVVARQPKIIIADEPTTALDPTVQASVLVLFEKIRQEFGISIIFISHNISVVAKFCDYIYVMYAGKIVERGTKKEIFEDPRHPYTWALISSIPENKEEKLYNIQGLPPDMANLPAGDPFASRNEHALEIDFEKEPPLFWINKTHAAATWLLHPDAPKVPMNRKIQERIKLFKKVFNE
;
A
#
# COMPACT_ATOMS: atom_id res chain seq x y z
N MET A 1 -11.66 -2.26 18.33
CA MET A 1 -11.86 -1.46 17.10
C MET A 1 -13.32 -1.03 17.04
N LYS A 2 -13.61 0.21 16.61
CA LYS A 2 -14.96 0.66 16.24
C LYS A 2 -15.25 0.13 14.83
N ILE A 3 -15.53 -1.17 14.71
CA ILE A 3 -15.94 -1.78 13.43
C ILE A 3 -17.45 -1.72 13.35
N GLN A 4 -18.00 -1.31 12.21
CA GLN A 4 -19.43 -1.29 12.02
C GLN A 4 -20.00 -2.71 12.01
N THR A 5 -21.05 -2.91 12.79
CA THR A 5 -21.83 -4.15 12.78
C THR A 5 -23.09 -3.94 11.97
N ILE A 6 -23.67 -5.01 11.42
CA ILE A 6 -24.96 -4.93 10.72
C ILE A 6 -26.08 -4.34 11.58
N GLY A 7 -25.96 -4.32 12.92
CA GLY A 7 -26.88 -3.80 13.94
C GLY A 7 -27.80 -2.64 13.55
N ASN A 8 -27.22 -1.50 13.13
CA ASN A 8 -27.93 -0.22 13.05
C ASN A 8 -28.10 0.29 11.60
N HIS A 9 -27.81 -0.55 10.60
CA HIS A 9 -27.89 -0.17 9.19
C HIS A 9 -29.19 -0.65 8.55
N ASN A 10 -29.77 0.14 7.64
CA ASN A 10 -30.98 -0.21 6.92
C ASN A 10 -30.62 -0.88 5.58
N PHE A 11 -30.90 -2.18 5.46
CA PHE A 11 -30.59 -2.97 4.27
C PHE A 11 -31.77 -3.10 3.28
N ASN A 12 -32.91 -2.47 3.53
CA ASN A 12 -34.11 -2.65 2.71
C ASN A 12 -33.86 -2.30 1.24
N ASN A 13 -34.15 -3.23 0.33
CA ASN A 13 -33.97 -3.12 -1.12
C ASN A 13 -32.52 -2.89 -1.58
N ARG A 14 -31.53 -3.12 -0.73
CA ARG A 14 -30.11 -3.01 -1.07
C ARG A 14 -29.53 -4.36 -1.43
N VAL A 15 -28.63 -4.40 -2.42
CA VAL A 15 -27.86 -5.60 -2.76
C VAL A 15 -26.71 -5.76 -1.77
N VAL A 16 -26.72 -6.83 -1.00
CA VAL A 16 -25.74 -7.06 0.07
C VAL A 16 -24.90 -8.27 -0.28
N PHE A 17 -23.61 -8.03 -0.54
CA PHE A 17 -22.64 -9.12 -0.70
C PHE A 17 -22.19 -9.59 0.68
N VAL A 18 -22.37 -10.88 0.96
CA VAL A 18 -22.00 -11.49 2.23
C VAL A 18 -20.93 -12.54 2.00
N ARG A 19 -19.72 -12.30 2.52
CA ARG A 19 -18.66 -13.30 2.53
C ARG A 19 -18.89 -14.26 3.70
N VAL A 20 -19.18 -15.52 3.39
CA VAL A 20 -19.43 -16.60 4.37
C VAL A 20 -18.39 -17.72 4.25
N ASP A 21 -18.16 -18.49 5.30
CA ASP A 21 -17.21 -19.61 5.28
C ASP A 21 -17.90 -20.97 5.15
N TYR A 22 -18.20 -21.40 3.93
CA TYR A 22 -18.75 -22.74 3.69
C TYR A 22 -17.70 -23.75 3.20
N ASN A 23 -16.44 -23.54 3.58
CA ASN A 23 -15.39 -24.53 3.36
C ASN A 23 -15.55 -25.66 4.40
N ILE A 24 -16.49 -26.55 4.11
CA ILE A 24 -16.93 -27.64 4.99
C ILE A 24 -16.51 -28.96 4.36
N PRO A 25 -15.76 -29.81 5.09
CA PRO A 25 -15.37 -31.10 4.57
C PRO A 25 -16.58 -31.96 4.21
N PHE A 26 -16.58 -32.44 2.98
CA PHE A 26 -17.61 -33.25 2.36
C PHE A 26 -17.06 -34.66 2.16
N LYS A 27 -17.82 -35.68 2.57
CA LYS A 27 -17.43 -37.08 2.40
C LYS A 27 -18.67 -37.96 2.28
N ASN A 28 -18.68 -38.90 1.33
CA ASN A 28 -19.78 -39.84 1.09
C ASN A 28 -21.15 -39.13 0.95
N ASP A 29 -21.20 -38.09 0.11
CA ASP A 29 -22.40 -37.28 -0.16
C ASP A 29 -23.06 -36.62 1.05
N LYS A 30 -22.30 -36.41 2.13
CA LYS A 30 -22.77 -35.73 3.34
C LYS A 30 -21.74 -34.72 3.86
N PHE A 31 -22.24 -33.60 4.37
CA PHE A 31 -21.44 -32.69 5.18
C PHE A 31 -21.06 -33.37 6.48
N LEU A 32 -19.77 -33.35 6.80
CA LEU A 32 -19.32 -33.92 8.07
C LEU A 32 -19.83 -33.09 9.25
N PHE A 33 -19.95 -31.75 9.10
CA PHE A 33 -20.49 -30.84 10.12
C PHE A 33 -21.04 -29.55 9.49
N GLU A 34 -22.32 -29.23 9.71
CA GLU A 34 -22.97 -28.02 9.17
C GLU A 34 -22.75 -26.76 10.02
N GLN A 35 -21.89 -26.82 11.05
CA GLN A 35 -21.71 -25.72 12.01
C GLN A 35 -21.38 -24.37 11.35
N LYS A 36 -20.52 -24.36 10.32
CA LYS A 36 -20.17 -23.09 9.67
C LYS A 36 -21.36 -22.47 8.92
N ILE A 37 -22.31 -23.28 8.44
CA ILE A 37 -23.59 -22.77 7.91
C ILE A 37 -24.41 -22.20 9.06
N LEU A 38 -24.57 -22.96 10.15
CA LEU A 38 -25.33 -22.53 11.33
C LEU A 38 -24.80 -21.21 11.92
N ASP A 39 -23.49 -21.03 11.95
CA ASP A 39 -22.85 -19.83 12.48
C ASP A 39 -23.21 -18.57 11.68
N SER A 40 -23.49 -18.71 10.37
CA SER A 40 -23.89 -17.59 9.49
C SER A 40 -25.38 -17.23 9.58
N LEU A 41 -26.23 -18.10 10.17
CA LEU A 41 -27.68 -17.91 10.24
C LEU A 41 -28.09 -16.58 10.87
N PRO A 42 -27.50 -16.11 12.00
CA PRO A 42 -27.92 -14.84 12.60
C PRO A 42 -27.71 -13.65 11.67
N THR A 43 -26.64 -13.65 10.87
CA THR A 43 -26.36 -12.62 9.86
C THR A 43 -27.39 -12.69 8.74
N ILE A 44 -27.62 -13.87 8.17
CA ILE A 44 -28.53 -14.05 7.03
C ILE A 44 -29.97 -13.75 7.42
N ASN A 45 -30.46 -14.31 8.53
CA ASN A 45 -31.82 -14.07 9.02
C ASN A 45 -32.10 -12.59 9.27
N LYS A 46 -31.10 -11.85 9.77
CA LYS A 46 -31.23 -10.41 9.93
C LYS A 46 -31.39 -9.71 8.58
N LEU A 47 -30.50 -9.97 7.62
CA LEU A 47 -30.55 -9.35 6.30
C LEU A 47 -31.86 -9.66 5.56
N VAL A 48 -32.36 -10.90 5.69
CA VAL A 48 -33.66 -11.30 5.15
C VAL A 48 -34.79 -10.49 5.78
N LYS A 49 -34.79 -10.37 7.12
CA LYS A 49 -35.78 -9.59 7.87
C LYS A 49 -35.75 -8.10 7.49
N ASP A 50 -34.57 -7.55 7.23
CA ASP A 50 -34.38 -6.16 6.83
C ASP A 50 -34.75 -5.92 5.35
N GLY A 51 -35.09 -6.95 4.58
CA GLY A 51 -35.50 -6.83 3.18
C GLY A 51 -34.34 -6.67 2.19
N ALA A 52 -33.14 -7.15 2.54
CA ALA A 52 -31.97 -7.13 1.67
C ALA A 52 -32.09 -8.11 0.49
N LYS A 53 -31.42 -7.80 -0.63
CA LYS A 53 -31.17 -8.76 -1.72
C LYS A 53 -29.79 -9.37 -1.50
N ILE A 54 -29.73 -10.63 -1.09
CA ILE A 54 -28.51 -11.20 -0.49
C ILE A 54 -27.74 -11.99 -1.54
N VAL A 55 -26.44 -11.69 -1.68
CA VAL A 55 -25.52 -12.44 -2.55
C VAL A 55 -24.43 -13.08 -1.69
N LEU A 56 -24.44 -14.40 -1.59
CA LEU A 56 -23.49 -15.17 -0.80
C LEU A 56 -22.25 -15.51 -1.62
N LEU A 57 -21.08 -15.10 -1.12
CA LEU A 57 -19.78 -15.46 -1.65
C LEU A 57 -19.09 -16.46 -0.71
N THR A 58 -18.64 -17.58 -1.25
CA THR A 58 -17.89 -18.58 -0.48
C THR A 58 -16.83 -19.30 -1.31
N HIS A 59 -15.89 -19.91 -0.60
CA HIS A 59 -14.88 -20.80 -1.16
C HIS A 59 -15.07 -22.21 -0.62
N HIS A 60 -14.69 -23.21 -1.40
CA HIS A 60 -14.60 -24.59 -0.97
C HIS A 60 -13.36 -25.26 -1.57
N ASN A 61 -12.55 -25.89 -0.72
CA ASN A 61 -11.36 -26.61 -1.16
C ASN A 61 -11.75 -28.03 -1.58
N LEU A 62 -12.30 -28.17 -2.79
CA LEU A 62 -12.74 -29.44 -3.34
C LEU A 62 -11.51 -30.33 -3.60
N SER A 63 -11.47 -31.49 -2.97
CA SER A 63 -10.33 -32.42 -2.99
C SER A 63 -10.41 -33.50 -4.07
N GLU A 64 -11.47 -33.51 -4.88
CA GLU A 64 -11.70 -34.50 -5.93
C GLU A 64 -11.80 -33.79 -7.29
N GLU A 65 -11.05 -34.27 -8.29
CA GLU A 65 -11.02 -33.76 -9.68
C GLU A 65 -12.41 -33.68 -10.34
N LYS A 66 -13.44 -34.31 -9.74
CA LYS A 66 -14.82 -34.32 -10.23
C LYS A 66 -15.71 -33.18 -9.74
N MET A 67 -15.30 -32.38 -8.75
CA MET A 67 -16.13 -31.29 -8.22
C MET A 67 -15.49 -29.92 -8.52
N SER A 68 -16.03 -29.21 -9.52
CA SER A 68 -15.64 -27.83 -9.84
C SER A 68 -16.64 -26.78 -9.32
N SER A 69 -17.80 -27.20 -8.82
CA SER A 69 -18.90 -26.34 -8.40
C SER A 69 -19.33 -26.62 -6.96
N ILE A 70 -19.83 -25.59 -6.27
CA ILE A 70 -20.42 -25.68 -4.92
C ILE A 70 -21.95 -25.81 -4.94
N ASN A 71 -22.57 -26.10 -6.09
CA ASN A 71 -24.02 -26.27 -6.18
C ASN A 71 -24.57 -27.34 -5.22
N PHE A 72 -23.78 -28.35 -4.88
CA PHE A 72 -24.15 -29.37 -3.88
C PHE A 72 -24.39 -28.80 -2.47
N LEU A 73 -23.86 -27.61 -2.15
CA LEU A 73 -24.16 -26.92 -0.89
C LEU A 73 -25.62 -26.43 -0.83
N LYS A 74 -26.25 -26.21 -1.99
CA LYS A 74 -27.53 -25.53 -2.10
C LYS A 74 -28.62 -26.22 -1.29
N GLU A 75 -28.81 -27.52 -1.47
CA GLU A 75 -29.88 -28.26 -0.80
C GLU A 75 -29.74 -28.23 0.72
N SER A 76 -28.52 -28.42 1.24
CA SER A 76 -28.24 -28.28 2.67
C SER A 76 -28.45 -26.85 3.18
N LEU A 77 -28.05 -25.85 2.40
CA LEU A 77 -28.29 -24.45 2.75
C LEU A 77 -29.78 -24.14 2.81
N GLU A 78 -30.57 -24.56 1.82
CA GLU A 78 -32.03 -24.36 1.80
C GLU A 78 -32.71 -25.03 3.00
N LYS A 79 -32.27 -26.24 3.34
CA LYS A 79 -32.77 -26.98 4.51
C LYS A 79 -32.44 -26.27 5.83
N VAL A 80 -31.21 -25.82 6.00
CA VAL A 80 -30.75 -25.19 7.26
C VAL A 80 -31.27 -23.76 7.41
N LEU A 81 -31.34 -23.00 6.32
CA LEU A 81 -31.87 -21.63 6.30
C LEU A 81 -33.40 -21.59 6.29
N ASN A 82 -34.05 -22.70 5.92
CA ASN A 82 -35.48 -22.76 5.65
C ASN A 82 -35.94 -21.69 4.65
N LEU A 83 -35.14 -21.48 3.60
CA LEU A 83 -35.33 -20.47 2.56
C LEU A 83 -34.92 -21.05 1.20
N LYS A 84 -35.61 -20.65 0.13
CA LYS A 84 -35.18 -20.99 -1.24
C LYS A 84 -33.98 -20.15 -1.64
N ILE A 85 -33.02 -20.77 -2.33
CA ILE A 85 -31.77 -20.13 -2.74
C ILE A 85 -31.65 -20.19 -4.27
N LYS A 86 -31.44 -19.04 -4.90
CA LYS A 86 -31.02 -18.97 -6.30
C LYS A 86 -29.54 -19.34 -6.40
N PHE A 87 -29.11 -19.90 -7.52
CA PHE A 87 -27.70 -20.27 -7.72
C PHE A 87 -27.17 -19.67 -9.02
N SER A 88 -25.99 -19.04 -8.96
CA SER A 88 -25.25 -18.60 -10.14
C SER A 88 -24.09 -19.55 -10.40
N VAL A 89 -24.02 -20.14 -11.59
CA VAL A 89 -22.89 -21.00 -12.03
C VAL A 89 -21.64 -20.14 -12.32
N GLU A 90 -21.86 -18.89 -12.72
CA GLU A 90 -20.82 -17.91 -13.01
C GLU A 90 -20.50 -17.05 -11.79
N THR A 91 -19.20 -16.78 -11.60
CA THR A 91 -18.66 -15.92 -10.55
C THR A 91 -18.44 -14.48 -11.01
N SER A 92 -18.49 -14.23 -12.32
CA SER A 92 -18.40 -12.92 -12.97
C SER A 92 -19.04 -12.98 -14.36
N GLY A 93 -19.43 -11.83 -14.92
CA GLY A 93 -20.09 -11.74 -16.22
C GLY A 93 -21.61 -11.51 -16.15
N GLU A 94 -22.19 -11.37 -17.33
CA GLU A 94 -23.58 -10.93 -17.54
C GLU A 94 -24.62 -11.83 -16.86
N VAL A 95 -24.36 -13.14 -16.79
CA VAL A 95 -25.28 -14.09 -16.11
C VAL A 95 -25.42 -13.76 -14.63
N LEU A 96 -24.30 -13.47 -13.96
CA LEU A 96 -24.33 -13.08 -12.55
C LEU A 96 -25.03 -11.73 -12.36
N GLU A 97 -24.74 -10.76 -13.23
CA GLU A 97 -25.35 -9.42 -13.17
C GLU A 97 -26.88 -9.48 -13.32
N ASN A 98 -27.37 -10.25 -14.30
CA ASN A 98 -28.80 -10.44 -14.53
C ASN A 98 -29.48 -11.12 -13.33
N LEU A 99 -28.87 -12.17 -12.78
CA LEU A 99 -29.40 -12.85 -11.59
C LEU A 99 -29.48 -11.93 -10.37
N ILE A 100 -28.51 -11.03 -10.19
CA ILE A 100 -28.51 -10.04 -9.11
C ILE A 100 -29.61 -9.00 -9.32
N ASN A 101 -29.77 -8.50 -10.55
CA ASN A 101 -30.81 -7.52 -10.89
C ASN A 101 -32.23 -8.08 -10.68
N ASP A 102 -32.41 -9.38 -10.93
CA ASP A 102 -33.68 -10.10 -10.75
C ASP A 102 -33.97 -10.54 -9.30
N LEU A 103 -33.09 -10.22 -8.32
CA LEU A 103 -33.35 -10.53 -6.92
C LEU A 103 -34.45 -9.65 -6.34
N LYS A 104 -35.40 -10.29 -5.65
CA LYS A 104 -36.42 -9.62 -4.84
C LYS A 104 -35.94 -9.48 -3.39
N ASN A 105 -36.57 -8.57 -2.65
CA ASN A 105 -36.23 -8.35 -1.23
C ASN A 105 -36.42 -9.65 -0.43
N GLY A 106 -35.41 -10.00 0.37
CA GLY A 106 -35.37 -11.23 1.16
C GLY A 106 -34.91 -12.47 0.38
N GLU A 107 -34.69 -12.37 -0.94
CA GLU A 107 -34.13 -13.49 -1.71
C GLU A 107 -32.61 -13.61 -1.55
N ILE A 108 -32.12 -14.84 -1.68
CA ILE A 108 -30.72 -15.20 -1.54
C ILE A 108 -30.22 -15.80 -2.86
N LEU A 109 -29.10 -15.28 -3.35
CA LEU A 109 -28.31 -15.84 -4.45
C LEU A 109 -27.01 -16.42 -3.89
N LEU A 110 -26.76 -17.71 -4.11
CA LEU A 110 -25.47 -18.32 -3.91
C LEU A 110 -24.67 -18.27 -5.22
N VAL A 111 -23.54 -17.58 -5.19
CA VAL A 111 -22.58 -17.59 -6.29
C VAL A 111 -21.71 -18.84 -6.19
N ASP A 112 -21.34 -19.45 -7.32
CA ASP A 112 -20.44 -20.59 -7.34
C ASP A 112 -19.07 -20.28 -6.69
N ASN A 113 -18.22 -21.29 -6.56
CA ASN A 113 -16.97 -21.24 -5.82
C ASN A 113 -16.09 -20.08 -6.31
N VAL A 114 -15.83 -19.09 -5.45
CA VAL A 114 -15.04 -17.91 -5.82
C VAL A 114 -13.62 -18.27 -6.29
N LEU A 115 -13.12 -19.45 -5.89
CA LEU A 115 -11.83 -19.97 -6.37
C LEU A 115 -11.83 -20.32 -7.87
N LYS A 116 -12.98 -20.38 -8.56
CA LYS A 116 -13.02 -20.52 -10.03
C LYS A 116 -12.30 -19.37 -10.74
N GLU A 117 -12.31 -18.17 -10.16
CA GLU A 117 -11.58 -17.02 -10.71
C GLU A 117 -10.05 -17.21 -10.64
N ASP A 118 -9.55 -18.19 -9.87
CA ASP A 118 -8.13 -18.49 -9.82
C ASP A 118 -7.60 -19.14 -11.10
N ALA A 119 -8.47 -19.68 -11.96
CA ALA A 119 -8.10 -20.11 -13.31
C ALA A 119 -7.50 -18.94 -14.14
N LYS A 120 -7.90 -17.70 -13.85
CA LYS A 120 -7.36 -16.48 -14.47
C LYS A 120 -6.26 -15.89 -13.59
N ASN A 121 -5.11 -16.57 -13.48
CA ASN A 121 -3.93 -16.09 -12.76
C ASN A 121 -4.15 -15.87 -11.24
N ASN A 122 -4.82 -16.82 -10.59
CA ASN A 122 -5.11 -16.79 -9.15
C ASN A 122 -5.82 -15.50 -8.71
N ALA A 123 -6.80 -15.02 -9.48
CA ALA A 123 -7.39 -13.69 -9.29
C ALA A 123 -8.09 -13.51 -7.93
N GLU A 124 -8.76 -14.53 -7.40
CA GLU A 124 -9.37 -14.48 -6.07
C GLU A 124 -8.28 -14.54 -4.99
N SER A 125 -7.42 -15.54 -5.06
CA SER A 125 -6.39 -15.81 -4.05
C SER A 125 -5.33 -14.71 -3.96
N ASN A 126 -5.02 -14.03 -5.07
CA ASN A 126 -4.06 -12.92 -5.13
C ASN A 126 -4.71 -11.55 -4.94
N ASN A 127 -6.00 -11.46 -4.60
CA ASN A 127 -6.70 -10.20 -4.42
C ASN A 127 -6.59 -9.28 -5.65
N ASN A 128 -6.95 -9.81 -6.83
CA ASN A 128 -6.94 -9.04 -8.07
C ASN A 128 -7.86 -7.82 -7.93
N LEU A 129 -7.33 -6.63 -8.23
CA LEU A 129 -8.03 -5.37 -8.02
C LEU A 129 -9.20 -5.17 -8.97
N ASP A 130 -9.12 -5.66 -10.20
CA ASP A 130 -10.19 -5.49 -11.19
C ASP A 130 -11.38 -6.39 -10.83
N LEU A 131 -11.12 -7.63 -10.44
CA LEU A 131 -12.14 -8.54 -9.90
C LEU A 131 -12.78 -7.98 -8.62
N SER A 132 -11.95 -7.43 -7.72
CA SER A 132 -12.41 -6.80 -6.48
C SER A 132 -13.32 -5.60 -6.74
N LYS A 133 -12.95 -4.73 -7.68
CA LYS A 133 -13.75 -3.58 -8.11
C LYS A 133 -15.04 -4.00 -8.77
N TYR A 134 -14.97 -5.01 -9.63
CA TYR A 134 -16.14 -5.58 -10.30
C TYR A 134 -17.17 -6.08 -9.29
N TRP A 135 -16.79 -6.98 -8.37
CA TRP A 135 -17.71 -7.44 -7.33
C TRP A 135 -18.19 -6.31 -6.41
N ALA A 136 -17.33 -5.35 -6.08
CA ALA A 136 -17.76 -4.18 -5.34
C ALA A 136 -18.80 -3.35 -6.11
N SER A 137 -18.69 -3.21 -7.43
CA SER A 137 -19.69 -2.43 -8.21
C SER A 137 -21.07 -3.08 -8.26
N LEU A 138 -21.17 -4.40 -8.06
CA LEU A 138 -22.44 -5.13 -8.08
C LEU A 138 -23.21 -5.10 -6.76
N ALA A 139 -22.56 -4.72 -5.67
CA ALA A 139 -23.17 -4.64 -4.35
C ALA A 139 -23.49 -3.19 -3.99
N ASP A 140 -24.45 -2.96 -3.10
CA ASP A 140 -24.59 -1.71 -2.37
C ASP A 140 -23.71 -1.74 -1.10
N ASP A 141 -23.84 -2.83 -0.34
CA ASP A 141 -23.15 -3.07 0.94
C ASP A 141 -22.32 -4.35 0.92
N PHE A 142 -21.29 -4.38 1.77
CA PHE A 142 -20.49 -5.57 1.98
C PHE A 142 -20.51 -6.03 3.44
N VAL A 143 -20.76 -7.31 3.68
CA VAL A 143 -20.72 -7.93 5.01
C VAL A 143 -19.68 -9.04 5.00
N ASN A 144 -18.66 -8.93 5.84
CA ASN A 144 -17.73 -10.03 6.09
C ASN A 144 -18.21 -10.84 7.29
N ASP A 145 -18.66 -12.07 7.03
CA ASP A 145 -19.06 -13.05 8.04
C ASP A 145 -18.21 -14.35 7.97
N ALA A 146 -17.02 -14.27 7.36
CA ALA A 146 -16.08 -15.38 7.21
C ALA A 146 -14.82 -15.16 8.06
N PHE A 147 -14.89 -15.52 9.35
CA PHE A 147 -13.80 -15.28 10.29
C PHE A 147 -12.50 -15.98 9.90
N ASP A 148 -12.53 -17.28 9.57
CA ASP A 148 -11.30 -18.07 9.42
C ASP A 148 -10.50 -17.76 8.16
N ILE A 149 -11.11 -17.15 7.14
CA ILE A 149 -10.40 -16.67 5.93
C ILE A 149 -9.91 -15.22 6.07
N SER A 150 -10.26 -14.53 7.16
CA SER A 150 -9.93 -13.11 7.34
C SER A 150 -8.44 -12.83 7.59
N PHE A 151 -7.61 -13.88 7.76
CA PHE A 151 -6.15 -13.77 7.80
C PHE A 151 -5.52 -13.51 6.43
N LYS A 152 -6.22 -13.82 5.34
CA LYS A 152 -5.77 -13.58 3.95
C LYS A 152 -6.43 -12.36 3.35
N LYS A 153 -5.72 -11.75 2.40
CA LYS A 153 -6.27 -10.76 1.47
C LYS A 153 -6.67 -11.51 0.20
N THR A 154 -7.97 -11.67 -0.01
CA THR A 154 -8.56 -12.22 -1.24
C THR A 154 -9.53 -11.20 -1.83
N ALA A 155 -9.85 -11.34 -3.11
CA ALA A 155 -10.71 -10.37 -3.79
C ALA A 155 -12.11 -10.33 -3.14
N SER A 156 -12.67 -11.50 -2.80
CA SER A 156 -14.00 -11.64 -2.19
C SER A 156 -14.10 -11.22 -0.72
N ASN A 157 -12.98 -10.90 -0.05
CA ASN A 157 -12.97 -10.44 1.33
C ASN A 157 -12.40 -9.01 1.48
N TYR A 158 -11.10 -8.86 1.34
CA TYR A 158 -10.34 -7.63 1.53
C TYR A 158 -10.51 -6.72 0.33
N GLY A 159 -10.54 -7.30 -0.88
CA GLY A 159 -10.69 -6.59 -2.14
C GLY A 159 -11.99 -5.80 -2.21
N ILE A 160 -13.13 -6.47 -2.10
CA ILE A 160 -14.46 -5.82 -2.09
C ILE A 160 -14.52 -4.75 -0.99
N ALA A 161 -14.08 -5.08 0.23
CA ALA A 161 -14.08 -4.14 1.35
C ALA A 161 -13.21 -2.90 1.10
N THR A 162 -12.16 -2.99 0.27
CA THR A 162 -11.30 -1.85 -0.08
C THR A 162 -12.06 -0.80 -0.90
N PHE A 163 -13.02 -1.22 -1.72
CA PHE A 163 -13.78 -0.34 -2.61
C PHE A 163 -15.17 0.03 -2.07
N LYS A 164 -15.52 -0.44 -0.87
CA LYS A 164 -16.82 -0.18 -0.24
C LYS A 164 -16.74 0.81 0.92
N GLU A 165 -17.56 1.84 0.85
CA GLU A 165 -17.83 2.76 1.96
C GLU A 165 -18.72 2.08 3.02
N SER A 166 -19.83 1.47 2.58
CA SER A 166 -20.76 0.75 3.45
C SER A 166 -20.33 -0.71 3.62
N LYS A 167 -19.68 -1.01 4.74
CA LYS A 167 -19.12 -2.34 5.03
C LYS A 167 -19.19 -2.70 6.50
N PHE A 168 -19.49 -3.96 6.78
CA PHE A 168 -19.83 -4.43 8.12
C PHE A 168 -19.18 -5.77 8.45
N ILE A 169 -19.05 -6.06 9.73
CA ILE A 169 -18.90 -7.45 10.21
C ILE A 169 -20.28 -8.08 10.42
N GLY A 170 -20.40 -9.34 10.03
CA GLY A 170 -21.54 -10.18 10.39
C GLY A 170 -21.46 -10.65 11.85
N GLU A 171 -22.53 -11.30 12.31
CA GLU A 171 -22.69 -11.74 13.69
C GLU A 171 -21.75 -12.90 14.06
N SER A 172 -21.39 -13.79 13.11
CA SER A 172 -20.41 -14.86 13.35
C SER A 172 -19.03 -14.29 13.63
N VAL A 173 -18.55 -13.40 12.76
CA VAL A 173 -17.27 -12.71 12.93
C VAL A 173 -17.24 -11.88 14.21
N LYS A 174 -18.32 -11.16 14.50
CA LYS A 174 -18.45 -10.36 15.73
C LYS A 174 -18.38 -11.23 16.99
N LYS A 175 -19.08 -12.37 17.01
CA LYS A 175 -19.02 -13.35 18.10
C LYS A 175 -17.58 -13.82 18.34
N GLU A 176 -16.87 -14.21 17.28
CA GLU A 176 -15.48 -14.66 17.38
C GLU A 176 -14.54 -13.59 17.95
N LEU A 177 -14.66 -12.34 17.46
CA LEU A 177 -13.84 -11.23 17.94
C LEU A 177 -14.11 -10.89 19.41
N LEU A 178 -15.37 -10.94 19.85
CA LEU A 178 -15.74 -10.68 21.25
C LEU A 178 -15.20 -11.76 22.19
N ILE A 179 -15.28 -13.03 21.78
CA ILE A 179 -14.80 -14.16 22.56
C ILE A 179 -13.27 -14.14 22.66
N LEU A 180 -12.57 -13.94 21.55
CA LEU A 180 -11.11 -13.78 21.55
C LEU A 180 -10.66 -12.61 22.40
N LYS A 181 -11.36 -11.46 22.31
CA LYS A 181 -11.08 -10.29 23.15
C LYS A 181 -11.20 -10.64 24.63
N ARG A 182 -12.24 -11.36 25.04
CA ARG A 182 -12.45 -11.79 26.43
C ARG A 182 -11.40 -12.81 26.89
N LEU A 183 -11.02 -13.77 26.03
CA LEU A 183 -10.01 -14.78 26.36
C LEU A 183 -8.62 -14.17 26.54
N ILE A 184 -8.27 -13.14 25.76
CA ILE A 184 -6.93 -12.56 25.75
C ILE A 184 -6.80 -11.33 26.66
N ASP A 185 -7.90 -10.83 27.22
CA ASP A 185 -7.92 -9.72 28.18
C ASP A 185 -7.04 -10.01 29.41
N THR A 186 -6.20 -9.06 29.80
CA THR A 186 -5.25 -9.20 30.91
C THR A 186 -5.76 -8.67 32.25
N ASN A 187 -7.04 -8.32 32.34
CA ASN A 187 -7.69 -7.84 33.55
C ASN A 187 -7.40 -8.76 34.76
N PRO A 188 -6.91 -8.23 35.90
CA PRO A 188 -6.63 -9.03 37.09
C PRO A 188 -7.83 -9.86 37.58
N LYS A 189 -9.06 -9.39 37.36
CA LYS A 189 -10.29 -10.09 37.79
C LYS A 189 -10.50 -11.42 37.08
N THR A 190 -9.94 -11.60 35.89
CA THR A 190 -10.08 -12.82 35.06
C THR A 190 -8.90 -13.79 35.21
N ARG A 191 -8.08 -13.63 36.27
CA ARG A 191 -6.99 -14.54 36.64
C ARG A 191 -7.39 -15.46 37.82
N PRO A 192 -6.83 -16.67 37.95
CA PRO A 192 -5.76 -17.26 37.13
C PRO A 192 -6.19 -17.61 35.70
N SER A 193 -5.27 -17.48 34.76
CA SER A 193 -5.50 -17.69 33.34
C SER A 193 -4.62 -18.78 32.75
N LEU A 194 -5.24 -19.66 31.96
CA LEU A 194 -4.59 -20.82 31.38
C LEU A 194 -4.72 -20.81 29.85
N ALA A 195 -3.62 -21.05 29.16
CA ALA A 195 -3.64 -21.40 27.75
C ALA A 195 -3.18 -22.84 27.54
N ILE A 196 -3.70 -23.48 26.50
CA ILE A 196 -3.28 -24.81 26.06
C ILE A 196 -2.90 -24.69 24.60
N LEU A 197 -1.62 -24.92 24.28
CA LEU A 197 -1.07 -24.77 22.94
C LEU A 197 -0.47 -26.09 22.48
N SER A 198 -0.94 -26.59 21.34
CA SER A 198 -0.39 -27.77 20.69
C SER A 198 0.20 -27.42 19.33
N GLY A 199 1.02 -28.31 18.77
CA GLY A 199 1.60 -28.17 17.43
C GLY A 199 2.72 -29.16 17.18
N ASP A 200 3.27 -29.14 15.97
CA ASP A 200 4.29 -30.11 15.55
C ASP A 200 5.72 -29.56 15.57
N SER A 201 5.88 -28.25 15.46
CA SER A 201 7.19 -27.59 15.49
C SER A 201 7.18 -26.31 16.32
N ILE A 202 8.21 -26.13 17.15
CA ILE A 202 8.41 -24.86 17.86
C ILE A 202 8.77 -23.71 16.91
N LEU A 203 9.34 -23.97 15.72
CA LEU A 203 9.66 -22.90 14.77
C LEU A 203 8.40 -22.21 14.24
N GLU A 204 7.33 -22.97 14.03
CA GLU A 204 6.02 -22.43 13.64
C GLU A 204 5.29 -21.81 14.83
N LYS A 205 5.38 -22.46 16.00
CA LYS A 205 4.64 -22.10 17.22
C LYS A 205 5.27 -21.03 18.09
N ALA A 206 6.52 -20.64 17.83
CA ALA A 206 7.26 -19.71 18.68
C ALA A 206 6.55 -18.35 18.85
N ARG A 207 5.93 -17.82 17.80
CA ARG A 207 5.22 -16.53 17.88
C ARG A 207 3.95 -16.63 18.72
N GLU A 208 3.18 -17.71 18.55
CA GLU A 208 1.97 -17.98 19.32
C GLU A 208 2.31 -18.19 20.80
N LEU A 209 3.33 -18.99 21.07
CA LEU A 209 3.81 -19.23 22.44
C LEU A 209 4.27 -17.94 23.11
N ASN A 210 5.06 -17.11 22.41
CA ASN A 210 5.50 -15.80 22.93
C ASN A 210 4.33 -14.87 23.23
N PHE A 211 3.32 -14.83 22.38
CA PHE A 211 2.13 -14.00 22.59
C PHE A 211 1.35 -14.46 23.82
N LEU A 212 1.11 -15.78 23.93
CA LEU A 212 0.40 -16.36 25.06
C LEU A 212 1.15 -16.15 26.37
N LEU A 213 2.48 -16.28 26.40
CA LEU A 213 3.31 -16.06 27.60
C LEU A 213 3.20 -14.63 28.16
N LYS A 214 2.85 -13.66 27.32
CA LYS A 214 2.61 -12.27 27.74
C LYS A 214 1.21 -12.04 28.32
N LYS A 215 0.27 -12.95 28.06
CA LYS A 215 -1.17 -12.75 28.31
C LYS A 215 -1.79 -13.73 29.30
N PHE A 216 -1.16 -14.88 29.50
CA PHE A 216 -1.64 -15.96 30.36
C PHE A 216 -0.65 -16.25 31.49
N ASP A 217 -1.17 -16.67 32.64
CA ASP A 217 -0.36 -17.01 33.81
C ASP A 217 0.40 -18.32 33.58
N ARG A 218 -0.28 -19.31 33.01
CA ARG A 218 0.23 -20.65 32.77
C ARG A 218 -0.12 -21.15 31.37
N ILE A 219 0.75 -21.98 30.80
CA ILE A 219 0.56 -22.57 29.47
C ILE A 219 0.86 -24.07 29.51
N ILE A 220 -0.12 -24.88 29.14
CA ILE A 220 0.06 -26.32 28.91
C ILE A 220 0.48 -26.53 27.45
N LEU A 221 1.56 -27.29 27.26
CA LEU A 221 2.00 -27.70 25.93
C LEU A 221 1.42 -29.07 25.55
N GLY A 222 0.95 -29.21 24.32
CA GLY A 222 0.48 -30.46 23.71
C GLY A 222 1.23 -30.87 22.45
N GLY A 223 0.88 -32.02 21.88
CA GLY A 223 1.41 -32.52 20.61
C GLY A 223 2.92 -32.83 20.62
N LYS A 224 3.53 -32.87 19.43
CA LYS A 224 4.98 -33.02 19.30
C LYS A 224 5.74 -31.82 19.88
N LEU A 225 5.13 -30.63 19.90
CA LEU A 225 5.67 -29.44 20.58
C LEU A 225 6.01 -29.73 22.04
N ALA A 226 5.10 -30.36 22.77
CA ALA A 226 5.34 -30.76 24.16
C ALA A 226 6.49 -31.76 24.28
N TYR A 227 6.57 -32.75 23.38
CA TYR A 227 7.65 -33.72 23.33
C TYR A 227 9.01 -33.03 23.13
N ILE A 228 9.11 -32.08 22.20
CA ILE A 228 10.33 -31.28 21.97
C ILE A 228 10.80 -30.59 23.26
N PHE A 229 9.87 -29.91 23.96
CA PHE A 229 10.19 -29.23 25.21
C PHE A 229 10.67 -30.19 26.31
N ASN A 230 10.02 -31.34 26.47
CA ASN A 230 10.43 -32.34 27.44
C ASN A 230 11.81 -32.95 27.11
N SER A 231 12.05 -33.28 25.84
CA SER A 231 13.33 -33.82 25.36
C SER A 231 14.50 -32.86 25.61
N VAL A 232 14.31 -31.57 25.31
CA VAL A 232 15.32 -30.53 25.57
C VAL A 232 15.49 -30.28 27.08
N ASN A 233 14.39 -30.19 27.85
CA ASN A 233 14.45 -29.95 29.30
C ASN A 233 15.14 -31.09 30.06
N LYS A 234 15.06 -32.32 29.57
CA LYS A 234 15.73 -33.51 30.14
C LYS A 234 17.11 -33.81 29.53
N ASN A 235 17.60 -32.98 28.60
CA ASN A 235 18.81 -33.26 27.81
C ASN A 235 18.80 -34.64 27.11
N LYS A 236 17.62 -35.10 26.66
CA LYS A 236 17.42 -36.36 25.91
C LYS A 236 16.94 -36.04 24.49
N ILE A 237 17.82 -35.52 23.66
CA ILE A 237 17.48 -34.99 22.33
C ILE A 237 17.69 -36.07 21.25
N ASP A 238 16.63 -36.42 20.52
CA ASP A 238 16.73 -37.22 19.30
C ASP A 238 16.91 -36.29 18.09
N HIS A 239 18.16 -36.15 17.63
CA HIS A 239 18.50 -35.27 16.51
C HIS A 239 17.96 -35.74 15.15
N LYS A 240 17.38 -36.95 15.05
CA LYS A 240 16.64 -37.38 13.86
C LYS A 240 15.26 -36.74 13.78
N GLU A 241 14.71 -36.27 14.89
CA GLU A 241 13.34 -35.73 14.97
C GLU A 241 13.25 -34.26 15.36
N ILE A 242 14.29 -33.77 16.05
CA ILE A 242 14.38 -32.41 16.58
C ILE A 242 15.61 -31.75 15.98
N SER A 243 15.37 -30.73 15.16
CA SER A 243 16.45 -30.00 14.51
C SER A 243 17.26 -29.18 15.53
N ILE A 244 18.52 -28.87 15.20
CA ILE A 244 19.39 -28.01 16.04
C ILE A 244 18.72 -26.64 16.31
N LYS A 245 18.05 -26.07 15.30
CA LYS A 245 17.31 -24.80 15.44
C LYS A 245 16.16 -24.91 16.45
N GLU A 246 15.41 -26.01 16.42
CA GLU A 246 14.35 -26.25 17.41
C GLU A 246 14.91 -26.36 18.83
N VAL A 247 16.02 -27.06 19.01
CA VAL A 247 16.71 -27.13 20.31
C VAL A 247 17.07 -25.73 20.83
N GLU A 248 17.69 -24.90 19.98
CA GLU A 248 18.12 -23.56 20.35
C GLU A 248 16.93 -22.67 20.77
N VAL A 249 15.86 -22.66 19.96
CA VAL A 249 14.67 -21.86 20.25
C VAL A 249 13.98 -22.36 21.52
N THR A 250 13.84 -23.68 21.70
CA THR A 250 13.24 -24.26 22.91
C THR A 250 14.05 -23.92 24.16
N LYS A 251 15.39 -23.96 24.11
CA LYS A 251 16.25 -23.53 25.23
C LYS A 251 15.97 -22.08 25.65
N LYS A 252 15.79 -21.17 24.69
CA LYS A 252 15.46 -19.75 24.99
C LYS A 252 14.16 -19.63 25.79
N PHE A 253 13.12 -20.38 25.45
CA PHE A 253 11.86 -20.39 26.20
C PHE A 253 12.00 -21.00 27.59
N LEU A 254 12.73 -22.11 27.71
CA LEU A 254 12.97 -22.77 28.99
C LEU A 254 13.77 -21.89 29.95
N VAL A 255 14.73 -21.11 29.47
CA VAL A 255 15.49 -20.17 30.31
C VAL A 255 14.62 -18.98 30.73
N ALA A 256 13.91 -18.37 29.78
CA ALA A 256 13.22 -17.12 30.05
C ALA A 256 11.91 -17.28 30.86
N ARG A 257 11.21 -18.41 30.72
CA ARG A 257 9.80 -18.54 31.13
C ARG A 257 9.41 -19.90 31.70
N LYS A 258 10.37 -20.68 32.23
CA LYS A 258 10.15 -22.06 32.73
C LYS A 258 8.92 -22.21 33.61
N ASN A 259 8.74 -21.32 34.59
CA ASN A 259 7.70 -21.43 35.61
C ASN A 259 6.28 -21.22 35.08
N GLN A 260 6.13 -20.61 33.88
CA GLN A 260 4.83 -20.45 33.23
C GLN A 260 4.45 -21.67 32.39
N LEU A 261 5.43 -22.46 31.94
CA LEU A 261 5.23 -23.61 31.06
C LEU A 261 4.92 -24.88 31.85
N ILE A 262 3.93 -25.63 31.38
CA ILE A 262 3.55 -26.94 31.91
C ILE A 262 3.81 -27.95 30.81
N ILE A 263 4.85 -28.76 31.04
CA ILE A 263 5.34 -29.74 30.08
C ILE A 263 4.90 -31.13 30.57
N PRO A 264 4.14 -31.90 29.77
CA PRO A 264 3.78 -33.27 30.10
C PRO A 264 5.00 -34.16 30.37
N GLU A 265 4.84 -35.18 31.21
CA GLU A 265 5.94 -36.10 31.53
C GLU A 265 5.90 -37.38 30.68
N LYS A 266 4.70 -37.80 30.28
CA LYS A 266 4.42 -39.03 29.54
C LYS A 266 3.71 -38.72 28.22
N TYR A 267 4.05 -39.49 27.18
CA TYR A 267 3.55 -39.32 25.82
C TYR A 267 3.17 -40.67 25.23
N ASN A 268 2.14 -40.67 24.39
CA ASN A 268 1.80 -41.77 23.51
C ASN A 268 2.45 -41.51 22.14
N ILE A 269 3.36 -42.37 21.71
CA ILE A 269 4.06 -42.25 20.41
C ILE A 269 3.74 -43.48 19.57
N PHE A 270 3.18 -43.26 18.38
CA PHE A 270 2.80 -44.31 17.44
C PHE A 270 3.53 -44.14 16.11
N LEU A 271 3.66 -45.21 15.33
CA LEU A 271 4.15 -45.14 13.95
C LEU A 271 2.98 -45.23 12.98
N SER A 272 2.92 -44.29 12.04
CA SER A 272 1.99 -44.36 10.91
C SER A 272 2.41 -45.47 9.92
N LEU A 273 1.52 -45.79 8.97
CA LEU A 273 1.85 -46.66 7.83
C LEU A 273 2.98 -46.07 6.96
N SER A 274 3.14 -44.75 6.93
CA SER A 274 4.25 -44.03 6.28
C SER A 274 5.54 -43.99 7.13
N LYS A 275 5.59 -44.70 8.27
CA LYS A 275 6.69 -44.69 9.25
C LYS A 275 6.94 -43.33 9.92
N GLU A 276 5.95 -42.43 9.91
CA GLU A 276 6.02 -41.15 10.62
C GLU A 276 5.59 -41.33 12.08
N LYS A 277 6.31 -40.71 13.02
CA LYS A 277 5.91 -40.73 14.44
C LYS A 277 4.74 -39.79 14.68
N ILE A 278 3.70 -40.32 15.32
CA ILE A 278 2.49 -39.61 15.72
C ILE A 278 2.51 -39.44 17.23
N TYR A 279 2.24 -38.23 17.70
CA TYR A 279 2.34 -37.85 19.10
C TYR A 279 0.96 -37.55 19.68
N ASP A 280 0.73 -37.97 20.93
CA ASP A 280 -0.37 -37.53 21.80
C ASP A 280 0.16 -37.42 23.24
N VAL A 281 -0.45 -36.56 24.05
CA VAL A 281 -0.12 -36.46 25.47
C VAL A 281 -0.78 -37.63 26.21
N HIS A 282 -0.03 -38.35 27.03
CA HIS A 282 -0.58 -39.49 27.77
C HIS A 282 -1.58 -39.02 28.83
N GLU A 283 -2.66 -39.77 29.02
CA GLU A 283 -3.80 -39.45 29.87
C GLU A 283 -3.39 -39.18 31.33
N ASP A 284 -2.44 -39.94 31.87
CA ASP A 284 -1.82 -39.67 33.18
C ASP A 284 -1.22 -38.26 33.30
N SER A 285 -0.56 -37.75 32.25
CA SER A 285 -0.03 -36.38 32.28
C SER A 285 -1.17 -35.37 32.20
N VAL A 286 -2.22 -35.67 31.44
CA VAL A 286 -3.41 -34.82 31.34
C VAL A 286 -4.14 -34.73 32.69
N LYS A 287 -4.26 -35.84 33.43
CA LYS A 287 -4.82 -35.87 34.80
C LYS A 287 -4.07 -34.93 35.76
N LYS A 288 -2.75 -34.81 35.63
CA LYS A 288 -1.96 -33.88 36.46
C LYS A 288 -2.29 -32.40 36.19
N PHE A 289 -2.97 -32.07 35.09
CA PHE A 289 -3.39 -30.70 34.79
C PHE A 289 -4.71 -30.32 35.48
N GLU A 290 -5.41 -31.27 36.10
CA GLU A 290 -6.75 -31.07 36.67
C GLU A 290 -6.79 -29.93 37.69
N GLU A 291 -5.87 -29.94 38.67
CA GLU A 291 -5.82 -28.92 39.72
C GLU A 291 -5.65 -27.50 39.14
N ILE A 292 -4.79 -27.34 38.13
CA ILE A 292 -4.54 -26.03 37.54
C ILE A 292 -5.67 -25.57 36.62
N ILE A 293 -6.33 -26.52 35.95
CA ILE A 293 -7.51 -26.25 35.12
C ILE A 293 -8.67 -25.77 36.00
N PHE A 294 -8.94 -26.45 37.12
CA PHE A 294 -10.03 -26.07 38.03
C PHE A 294 -9.81 -24.75 38.77
N LYS A 295 -8.55 -24.32 38.94
CA LYS A 295 -8.23 -22.99 39.48
C LYS A 295 -8.34 -21.87 38.44
N ALA A 296 -8.41 -22.18 37.15
CA ALA A 296 -8.43 -21.16 36.10
C ALA A 296 -9.81 -20.48 36.01
N LYS A 297 -9.83 -19.16 35.95
CA LYS A 297 -11.02 -18.36 35.63
C LYS A 297 -11.24 -18.22 34.13
N LYS A 298 -10.20 -18.42 33.33
CA LYS A 298 -10.31 -18.48 31.86
C LYS A 298 -9.34 -19.49 31.26
N VAL A 299 -9.81 -20.21 30.25
CA VAL A 299 -9.03 -21.20 29.51
C VAL A 299 -9.16 -20.94 28.01
N LEU A 300 -8.01 -20.74 27.35
CA LEU A 300 -7.92 -20.76 25.89
C LEU A 300 -7.26 -22.07 25.46
N TRP A 301 -7.99 -22.94 24.76
CA TRP A 301 -7.43 -24.16 24.19
C TRP A 301 -7.33 -24.06 22.67
N PHE A 302 -6.10 -24.07 22.16
CA PHE A 302 -5.79 -24.02 20.74
C PHE A 302 -5.10 -25.32 20.28
N GLU A 303 -5.81 -26.07 19.43
CA GLU A 303 -5.40 -27.34 18.83
C GLU A 303 -5.26 -28.55 19.77
N ALA A 304 -5.62 -29.73 19.24
CA ALA A 304 -5.68 -30.99 19.97
C ALA A 304 -4.30 -31.39 20.52
N LEU A 305 -4.29 -32.09 21.66
CA LEU A 305 -3.06 -32.56 22.31
C LEU A 305 -2.35 -33.68 21.51
N GLY A 306 -3.03 -34.26 20.53
CA GLY A 306 -2.48 -35.27 19.64
C GLY A 306 -3.13 -35.27 18.26
N ASN A 307 -2.63 -36.10 17.34
CA ASN A 307 -3.15 -36.19 15.99
C ASN A 307 -4.46 -37.01 15.95
N THR A 308 -5.59 -36.30 16.02
CA THR A 308 -6.93 -36.89 16.12
C THR A 308 -7.40 -37.67 14.90
N LYS A 309 -6.62 -37.69 13.79
CA LYS A 309 -6.87 -38.58 12.65
C LYS A 309 -6.75 -40.05 13.05
N TYR A 310 -5.96 -40.36 14.07
CA TYR A 310 -5.72 -41.72 14.54
C TYR A 310 -6.45 -41.97 15.86
N SER A 311 -7.18 -43.09 15.94
CA SER A 311 -7.96 -43.45 17.13
C SER A 311 -7.09 -43.64 18.38
N SER A 312 -5.83 -44.05 18.21
CA SER A 312 -4.84 -44.23 19.27
C SER A 312 -4.23 -42.91 19.76
N ALA A 313 -4.19 -41.87 18.92
CA ALA A 313 -3.52 -40.58 19.21
C ALA A 313 -4.51 -39.43 19.50
N LYS A 314 -5.66 -39.76 20.09
CA LYS A 314 -6.67 -38.78 20.55
C LYS A 314 -7.05 -38.92 22.03
N LYS A 315 -6.50 -39.90 22.75
CA LYS A 315 -6.93 -40.22 24.11
C LYS A 315 -6.59 -39.09 25.09
N GLY A 316 -5.43 -38.46 24.94
CA GLY A 316 -5.05 -37.29 25.72
C GLY A 316 -6.02 -36.13 25.51
N THR A 317 -6.36 -35.87 24.25
CA THR A 317 -7.35 -34.85 23.86
C THR A 317 -8.73 -35.15 24.46
N GLN A 318 -9.20 -36.40 24.39
CA GLN A 318 -10.47 -36.82 24.99
C GLN A 318 -10.47 -36.65 26.51
N LYS A 319 -9.37 -37.03 27.17
CA LYS A 319 -9.23 -36.85 28.62
C LYS A 319 -9.26 -35.37 29.01
N LEU A 320 -8.65 -34.50 28.22
CA LEU A 320 -8.67 -33.06 28.48
C LEU A 320 -10.08 -32.48 28.31
N ILE A 321 -10.84 -32.92 27.30
CA ILE A 321 -12.26 -32.54 27.14
C ILE A 321 -13.06 -32.94 28.38
N GLU A 322 -12.87 -34.17 28.88
CA GLU A 322 -13.56 -34.68 30.08
C GLU A 322 -13.22 -33.89 31.35
N ILE A 323 -11.98 -33.42 31.50
CA ILE A 323 -11.58 -32.58 32.64
C ILE A 323 -12.18 -31.18 32.50
N LEU A 324 -12.05 -30.56 31.32
CA LEU A 324 -12.59 -29.22 31.08
C LEU A 324 -14.11 -29.17 31.22
N SER A 325 -14.84 -30.24 30.91
CA SER A 325 -16.30 -30.26 31.06
C SER A 325 -16.79 -30.30 32.52
N LYS A 326 -15.88 -30.54 33.48
CA LYS A 326 -16.15 -30.57 34.92
C LYS A 326 -15.76 -29.27 35.65
N THR A 327 -15.24 -28.27 34.93
CA THR A 327 -14.91 -26.97 35.53
C THR A 327 -16.16 -26.24 36.02
N SER A 328 -15.99 -25.28 36.93
CA SER A 328 -17.06 -24.37 37.36
C SER A 328 -17.68 -23.62 36.17
N GLU A 329 -18.99 -23.34 36.24
CA GLU A 329 -19.69 -22.52 35.24
C GLU A 329 -19.17 -21.08 35.17
N GLU A 330 -18.48 -20.62 36.22
CA GLU A 330 -17.82 -19.32 36.23
C GLU A 330 -16.54 -19.27 35.38
N THR A 331 -15.94 -20.42 35.06
CA THR A 331 -14.73 -20.51 34.24
C THR A 331 -15.05 -20.23 32.78
N PHE A 332 -14.42 -19.22 32.18
CA PHE A 332 -14.64 -18.88 30.78
C PHE A 332 -13.73 -19.70 29.84
N ILE A 333 -14.31 -20.67 29.13
CA ILE A 333 -13.57 -21.60 28.26
C ILE A 333 -13.84 -21.33 26.78
N GLY A 334 -12.77 -21.10 26.03
CA GLY A 334 -12.79 -21.02 24.57
C GLY A 334 -11.89 -22.09 23.94
N ILE A 335 -12.48 -22.91 23.07
CA ILE A 335 -11.82 -24.01 22.39
C ILE A 335 -11.79 -23.74 20.89
N TYR A 336 -10.62 -23.86 20.29
CA TYR A 336 -10.37 -23.55 18.89
C TYR A 336 -9.62 -24.67 18.17
N GLY A 337 -10.13 -25.05 17.00
CA GLY A 337 -9.49 -25.96 16.08
C GLY A 337 -10.41 -27.09 15.62
N TYR A 338 -10.47 -27.29 14.31
CA TYR A 338 -11.32 -28.28 13.64
C TYR A 338 -11.25 -29.69 14.24
N ASN A 339 -10.04 -30.16 14.58
CA ASN A 339 -9.84 -31.50 15.14
C ASN A 339 -10.47 -31.67 16.53
N ILE A 340 -10.44 -30.64 17.38
CA ILE A 340 -11.10 -30.68 18.69
C ILE A 340 -12.60 -30.58 18.51
N PHE A 341 -13.06 -29.69 17.63
CA PHE A 341 -14.47 -29.47 17.33
C PHE A 341 -15.21 -30.77 16.96
N LYS A 342 -14.55 -31.69 16.25
CA LYS A 342 -15.10 -33.03 15.93
C LYS A 342 -15.28 -33.95 17.13
N LEU A 343 -14.45 -33.80 18.16
CA LEU A 343 -14.43 -34.67 19.33
C LEU A 343 -15.40 -34.19 20.41
N VAL A 344 -15.76 -32.91 20.40
CA VAL A 344 -16.76 -32.33 21.31
C VAL A 344 -18.14 -32.49 20.69
N ASN A 345 -18.92 -33.44 21.21
CA ASN A 345 -20.33 -33.63 20.83
C ASN A 345 -21.20 -32.44 21.26
N GLU A 346 -22.45 -32.38 20.78
CA GLU A 346 -23.33 -31.23 21.04
C GLU A 346 -23.62 -30.98 22.52
N ASP A 347 -23.79 -32.03 23.32
CA ASP A 347 -24.05 -31.89 24.75
C ASP A 347 -22.85 -31.34 25.51
N LEU A 348 -21.64 -31.74 25.14
CA LEU A 348 -20.41 -31.19 25.71
C LEU A 348 -20.15 -29.76 25.22
N ARG A 349 -20.56 -29.39 23.99
CA ARG A 349 -20.41 -28.00 23.50
C ARG A 349 -21.17 -27.02 24.39
N LYS A 350 -22.32 -27.40 24.93
CA LYS A 350 -23.13 -26.59 25.86
C LYS A 350 -22.41 -26.32 27.19
N ARG A 351 -21.41 -27.14 27.56
CA ARG A 351 -20.60 -26.96 28.78
C ARG A 351 -19.48 -25.93 28.60
N PHE A 352 -19.17 -25.52 27.38
CA PHE A 352 -18.12 -24.55 27.09
C PHE A 352 -18.72 -23.23 26.61
N ASN A 353 -18.10 -22.10 26.96
CA ASN A 353 -18.58 -20.80 26.49
C ASN A 353 -18.39 -20.64 24.98
N HIS A 354 -17.38 -21.29 24.40
CA HIS A 354 -17.16 -21.29 22.96
C HIS A 354 -16.38 -22.52 22.48
N VAL A 355 -16.85 -23.14 21.40
CA VAL A 355 -16.13 -24.18 20.67
C VAL A 355 -16.22 -23.86 19.19
N SER A 356 -15.08 -23.61 18.56
CA SER A 356 -15.02 -23.15 17.17
C SER A 356 -14.10 -24.02 16.32
N PRO A 357 -14.52 -24.36 15.08
CA PRO A 357 -13.65 -25.06 14.14
C PRO A 357 -12.56 -24.14 13.55
N ASN A 358 -12.66 -22.83 13.74
CA ASN A 358 -11.75 -21.83 13.18
C ASN A 358 -10.33 -22.00 13.72
N LYS A 359 -9.35 -22.03 12.83
CA LYS A 359 -7.94 -22.28 13.17
C LYS A 359 -7.02 -21.19 12.64
N LEU A 360 -7.12 -20.85 11.37
CA LEU A 360 -6.12 -20.05 10.66
C LEU A 360 -6.15 -18.58 11.08
N ALA A 361 -7.34 -18.00 11.24
CA ALA A 361 -7.47 -16.64 11.76
C ALA A 361 -7.05 -16.54 13.23
N VAL A 362 -7.44 -17.54 14.05
CA VAL A 362 -7.05 -17.60 15.46
C VAL A 362 -5.53 -17.72 15.60
N SER A 363 -4.89 -18.64 14.86
CA SER A 363 -3.43 -18.79 14.79
C SER A 363 -2.76 -17.46 14.42
N THR A 364 -3.23 -16.81 13.35
CA THR A 364 -2.68 -15.52 12.90
C THR A 364 -2.79 -14.46 13.99
N TYR A 365 -3.94 -14.37 14.65
CA TYR A 365 -4.15 -13.44 15.76
C TYR A 365 -3.24 -13.75 16.95
N LEU A 366 -3.10 -15.03 17.32
CA LEU A 366 -2.20 -15.49 18.38
C LEU A 366 -0.72 -15.29 18.04
N GLN A 367 -0.34 -15.12 16.77
CA GLN A 367 1.01 -14.69 16.40
C GLN A 367 1.24 -13.18 16.63
N GLY A 368 0.25 -12.46 17.14
CA GLY A 368 0.28 -11.00 17.31
C GLY A 368 0.06 -10.24 16.00
N LYS A 369 -0.46 -10.89 14.95
CA LYS A 369 -0.75 -10.25 13.67
C LYS A 369 -2.18 -9.72 13.63
N ILE A 370 -2.38 -8.69 12.83
CA ILE A 370 -3.69 -8.14 12.52
C ILE A 370 -4.34 -9.01 11.43
N LEU A 371 -5.65 -9.22 11.52
CA LEU A 371 -6.44 -9.88 10.49
C LEU A 371 -6.80 -8.85 9.40
N PRO A 372 -6.19 -8.89 8.20
CA PRO A 372 -6.32 -7.83 7.22
C PRO A 372 -7.77 -7.62 6.77
N ALA A 373 -8.55 -8.68 6.58
CA ALA A 373 -9.94 -8.56 6.15
C ALA A 373 -10.90 -8.07 7.26
N ILE A 374 -10.43 -7.99 8.51
CA ILE A 374 -11.14 -7.33 9.61
C ILE A 374 -10.68 -5.88 9.75
N GLU A 375 -9.36 -5.63 9.65
CA GLU A 375 -8.77 -4.30 9.72
C GLU A 375 -9.35 -3.37 8.65
N ILE A 376 -9.47 -3.86 7.42
CA ILE A 376 -9.97 -3.11 6.27
C ILE A 376 -11.39 -2.58 6.47
N LEU A 377 -12.19 -3.23 7.32
CA LEU A 377 -13.57 -2.83 7.62
C LEU A 377 -13.64 -1.63 8.55
N SER A 378 -12.55 -1.31 9.25
CA SER A 378 -12.45 -0.11 10.09
C SER A 378 -11.95 1.13 9.34
N LYS A 379 -11.55 0.98 8.08
CA LYS A 379 -10.93 2.04 7.28
C LYS A 379 -11.86 2.49 6.16
N THR A 380 -11.98 3.79 5.90
CA THR A 380 -12.69 4.26 4.71
C THR A 380 -11.85 4.07 3.45
N PRO A 381 -12.44 3.89 2.26
CA PRO A 381 -11.74 3.99 0.97
C PRO A 381 -10.83 5.21 0.88
N SER A 382 -11.27 6.36 1.40
CA SER A 382 -10.47 7.59 1.48
C SER A 382 -9.22 7.45 2.37
N GLU A 383 -9.34 6.85 3.55
CA GLU A 383 -8.20 6.56 4.44
C GLU A 383 -7.23 5.55 3.82
N LEU A 384 -7.76 4.54 3.11
CA LEU A 384 -6.95 3.54 2.42
C LEU A 384 -6.19 4.12 1.22
N MET A 385 -6.81 5.07 0.52
CA MET A 385 -6.15 5.82 -0.54
C MET A 385 -4.99 6.63 0.05
N ASN A 386 -5.19 7.29 1.19
CA ASN A 386 -4.12 8.00 1.91
C ASN A 386 -3.03 7.05 2.45
N GLU A 387 -3.39 5.89 3.02
CA GLU A 387 -2.43 4.89 3.50
C GLU A 387 -1.67 4.22 2.37
N ASN A 388 -2.30 3.96 1.22
CA ASN A 388 -1.62 3.43 0.05
C ASN A 388 -0.75 4.51 -0.58
N ILE A 389 -1.15 5.78 -0.55
CA ILE A 389 -0.27 6.91 -0.88
C ILE A 389 0.93 6.92 0.08
N LEU A 390 0.72 6.69 1.38
CA LEU A 390 1.79 6.64 2.39
C LEU A 390 2.68 5.40 2.25
N LYS A 391 2.11 4.21 2.02
CA LYS A 391 2.83 2.93 1.85
C LYS A 391 3.52 2.83 0.51
N ASN A 392 2.91 3.34 -0.56
CA ASN A 392 3.62 3.54 -1.81
C ASN A 392 4.68 4.61 -1.59
N THR A 393 4.43 5.68 -0.83
CA THR A 393 5.49 6.64 -0.46
C THR A 393 6.64 6.00 0.33
N ILE A 394 6.37 5.07 1.25
CA ILE A 394 7.38 4.37 2.06
C ILE A 394 8.08 3.26 1.27
N SER A 395 7.36 2.54 0.41
CA SER A 395 7.91 1.57 -0.55
C SER A 395 8.76 2.27 -1.61
N LEU A 396 8.29 3.41 -2.14
CA LEU A 396 9.08 4.34 -2.94
C LEU A 396 10.29 4.84 -2.16
N ALA A 397 10.14 5.21 -0.88
CA ALA A 397 11.27 5.62 -0.05
C ALA A 397 12.29 4.48 0.10
N SER A 398 11.87 3.23 0.30
CA SER A 398 12.79 2.07 0.36
C SER A 398 13.43 1.71 -0.99
N THR A 399 12.74 1.99 -2.10
CA THR A 399 13.28 1.81 -3.46
C THR A 399 14.27 2.93 -3.81
N LEU A 400 14.03 4.14 -3.27
CA LEU A 400 14.89 5.32 -3.41
C LEU A 400 16.03 5.37 -2.38
N GLN A 401 15.91 4.69 -1.22
CA GLN A 401 16.93 4.60 -0.17
C GLN A 401 18.14 3.77 -0.60
N ASN A 402 17.99 2.88 -1.59
CA ASN A 402 19.14 2.21 -2.22
C ASN A 402 19.90 3.09 -3.24
N THR A 403 19.61 4.40 -3.34
CA THR A 403 20.23 5.31 -4.32
C THR A 403 20.92 6.55 -3.73
N ASP A 404 21.47 6.45 -2.51
CA ASP A 404 22.37 7.49 -1.97
C ASP A 404 23.79 7.46 -2.59
N ALA A 405 24.05 6.58 -3.56
CA ALA A 405 25.23 6.67 -4.42
C ALA A 405 25.00 7.75 -5.51
N LYS A 406 25.96 8.69 -5.66
CA LYS A 406 25.95 9.69 -6.74
C LYS A 406 25.79 9.00 -8.10
N ASN A 407 24.58 9.03 -8.65
CA ASN A 407 24.25 8.43 -9.95
C ASN A 407 24.38 9.41 -11.13
N PHE A 408 25.14 10.50 -10.97
CA PHE A 408 25.37 11.50 -12.01
C PHE A 408 26.84 11.93 -12.03
N GLN A 409 27.33 12.32 -13.20
CA GLN A 409 28.74 12.68 -13.40
C GLN A 409 28.99 14.14 -13.00
N GLU A 410 30.23 14.51 -12.70
CA GLU A 410 30.58 15.90 -12.36
C GLU A 410 30.56 16.85 -13.59
N GLU A 411 30.52 16.28 -14.81
CA GLU A 411 30.44 17.03 -16.07
C GLU A 411 29.15 17.87 -16.16
N THR A 412 29.29 19.18 -16.33
CA THR A 412 28.17 20.10 -16.57
C THR A 412 27.76 20.08 -18.04
N ILE A 413 26.53 19.67 -18.32
CA ILE A 413 26.01 19.57 -19.69
C ILE A 413 25.20 20.79 -20.11
N LEU A 414 24.61 21.53 -19.16
CA LEU A 414 23.94 22.81 -19.43
C LEU A 414 24.43 23.83 -18.43
N LYS A 415 24.87 24.98 -18.93
CA LYS A 415 25.31 26.12 -18.12
C LYS A 415 24.66 27.38 -18.63
N VAL A 416 23.91 28.03 -17.76
CA VAL A 416 23.20 29.28 -18.03
C VAL A 416 23.59 30.28 -16.95
N LYS A 417 23.95 31.49 -17.36
CA LYS A 417 24.26 32.61 -16.46
C LYS A 417 23.49 33.85 -16.84
N ASN A 418 22.94 34.52 -15.84
CA ASN A 418 22.24 35.80 -15.95
C ASN A 418 21.11 35.78 -16.98
N LEU A 419 20.36 34.68 -17.08
CA LEU A 419 19.23 34.58 -18.00
C LEU A 419 18.17 35.63 -17.67
N LYS A 420 17.77 36.39 -18.68
CA LYS A 420 16.71 37.39 -18.64
C LYS A 420 15.72 37.11 -19.76
N VAL A 421 14.45 37.25 -19.47
CA VAL A 421 13.36 37.02 -20.43
C VAL A 421 12.32 38.10 -20.25
N SER A 422 12.03 38.80 -21.33
CA SER A 422 11.13 39.95 -21.33
C SER A 422 10.12 39.88 -22.46
N PHE A 423 8.95 40.48 -22.28
CA PHE A 423 7.88 40.52 -23.28
C PHE A 423 7.47 41.96 -23.56
N LYS A 424 7.17 42.27 -24.83
CA LYS A 424 6.64 43.58 -25.22
C LYS A 424 5.17 43.68 -24.84
N THR A 425 4.77 44.76 -24.16
CA THR A 425 3.37 45.06 -23.82
C THR A 425 2.96 46.38 -24.48
N GLY A 426 2.39 46.28 -25.68
CA GLY A 426 2.09 47.45 -26.52
C GLY A 426 3.34 48.03 -27.22
N ARG A 427 3.23 49.27 -27.73
CA ARG A 427 4.23 49.84 -28.65
C ARG A 427 5.59 50.21 -28.02
N LYS A 428 5.65 50.49 -26.71
CA LYS A 428 6.89 50.98 -26.05
C LYS A 428 7.21 50.35 -24.68
N LYS A 429 6.35 49.52 -24.10
CA LYS A 429 6.60 48.92 -22.78
C LYS A 429 7.16 47.51 -22.92
N VAL A 430 8.11 47.17 -22.07
CA VAL A 430 8.69 45.82 -21.95
C VAL A 430 8.55 45.41 -20.50
N ILE A 431 8.01 44.21 -20.26
CA ILE A 431 7.92 43.62 -18.92
C ILE A 431 8.99 42.54 -18.80
N ASN A 432 9.81 42.63 -17.76
CA ASN A 432 10.85 41.64 -17.45
C ASN A 432 10.25 40.54 -16.57
N ILE A 433 10.10 39.33 -17.12
CA ILE A 433 9.55 38.19 -16.39
C ILE A 433 10.66 37.41 -15.68
N ILE A 434 11.80 37.22 -16.33
CA ILE A 434 12.99 36.61 -15.73
C ILE A 434 14.07 37.68 -15.64
N ARG A 435 14.66 37.85 -14.44
CA ARG A 435 15.45 39.04 -14.07
C ARG A 435 16.90 38.71 -13.69
N GLY A 436 17.45 37.65 -14.25
CA GLY A 436 18.78 37.13 -13.91
C GLY A 436 18.68 35.79 -13.18
N VAL A 437 18.80 34.71 -13.94
CA VAL A 437 18.72 33.33 -13.44
C VAL A 437 19.95 32.54 -13.87
N ASP A 438 20.62 31.93 -12.90
CA ASP A 438 21.79 31.07 -13.09
C ASP A 438 21.42 29.60 -12.90
N VAL A 439 21.66 28.76 -13.91
CA VAL A 439 21.29 27.34 -13.87
C VAL A 439 22.46 26.51 -14.37
N SER A 440 22.81 25.47 -13.63
CA SER A 440 23.70 24.42 -14.10
C SER A 440 23.08 23.05 -13.93
N VAL A 441 23.22 22.20 -14.94
CA VAL A 441 22.77 20.79 -14.94
C VAL A 441 23.95 19.90 -15.27
N LYS A 442 24.19 18.89 -14.44
CA LYS A 442 25.20 17.87 -14.65
C LYS A 442 24.63 16.65 -15.40
N ARG A 443 25.49 15.87 -16.05
CA ARG A 443 25.08 14.68 -16.80
C ARG A 443 24.45 13.62 -15.88
N GLY A 444 23.20 13.26 -16.15
CA GLY A 444 22.39 12.30 -15.38
C GLY A 444 21.77 12.89 -14.12
N GLN A 445 21.90 14.20 -13.89
CA GLN A 445 21.36 14.89 -12.72
C GLN A 445 19.88 15.25 -12.94
N ILE A 446 19.07 15.10 -11.89
CA ILE A 446 17.73 15.67 -11.84
C ILE A 446 17.79 16.98 -11.05
N ILE A 447 17.47 18.10 -11.71
CA ILE A 447 17.28 19.39 -11.03
C ILE A 447 15.79 19.73 -10.93
N GLY A 448 15.41 20.42 -9.85
CA GLY A 448 14.04 20.86 -9.60
C GLY A 448 13.90 22.37 -9.64
N PHE A 449 12.91 22.90 -10.38
CA PHE A 449 12.42 24.26 -10.19
C PHE A 449 11.13 24.25 -9.35
N VAL A 450 11.14 24.99 -8.24
CA VAL A 450 9.98 25.12 -7.32
C VAL A 450 9.63 26.57 -7.04
N GLY A 451 8.36 26.81 -6.74
CA GLY A 451 7.82 28.14 -6.46
C GLY A 451 6.33 28.21 -6.78
N GLU A 452 5.64 29.23 -6.28
CA GLU A 452 4.23 29.52 -6.57
C GLU A 452 3.99 29.70 -8.09
N SER A 453 2.74 29.58 -8.52
CA SER A 453 2.36 29.92 -9.90
C SER A 453 2.78 31.37 -10.21
N GLY A 454 3.28 31.62 -11.43
CA GLY A 454 3.76 32.94 -11.84
C GLY A 454 5.21 33.29 -11.45
N SER A 455 5.92 32.45 -10.69
CA SER A 455 7.34 32.67 -10.31
C SER A 455 8.35 32.68 -11.47
N GLY A 456 7.95 32.27 -12.67
CA GLY A 456 8.79 32.27 -13.88
C GLY A 456 9.40 30.91 -14.27
N LYS A 457 9.04 29.80 -13.59
CA LYS A 457 9.59 28.45 -13.85
C LYS A 457 9.43 28.02 -15.32
N SER A 458 8.20 28.04 -15.85
CA SER A 458 7.91 27.62 -17.23
C SER A 458 8.49 28.60 -18.28
N VAL A 459 8.56 29.90 -17.97
CA VAL A 459 9.19 30.88 -18.87
C VAL A 459 10.69 30.65 -18.96
N THR A 460 11.33 30.38 -17.83
CA THR A 460 12.75 30.00 -17.75
C THR A 460 13.03 28.76 -18.57
N SER A 461 12.25 27.69 -18.36
CA SER A 461 12.47 26.41 -19.05
C SER A 461 12.23 26.49 -20.55
N LYS A 462 11.18 27.20 -21.00
CA LYS A 462 10.91 27.43 -22.43
C LYS A 462 11.97 28.30 -23.10
N ALA A 463 12.62 29.19 -22.35
CA ALA A 463 13.73 29.98 -22.89
C ALA A 463 14.93 29.08 -23.22
N LEU A 464 15.15 28.00 -22.45
CA LEU A 464 16.23 27.02 -22.69
C LEU A 464 16.17 26.32 -24.05
N ILE A 465 15.00 26.32 -24.69
CA ILE A 465 14.72 25.68 -25.99
C ILE A 465 14.12 26.64 -27.03
N ASN A 466 14.14 27.94 -26.72
CA ASN A 466 13.64 29.02 -27.57
C ASN A 466 12.20 28.80 -28.08
N ILE A 467 11.24 28.52 -27.19
CA ILE A 467 9.82 28.37 -27.56
C ILE A 467 8.89 29.39 -26.88
N ASN A 468 9.44 30.42 -26.25
CA ASN A 468 8.65 31.55 -25.75
C ASN A 468 8.31 32.49 -26.91
N PHE A 469 7.09 32.38 -27.44
CA PHE A 469 6.64 33.24 -28.54
C PHE A 469 6.65 34.73 -28.14
N GLY A 470 7.30 35.57 -28.95
CA GLY A 470 7.37 37.02 -28.72
C GLY A 470 8.27 37.47 -27.56
N ALA A 471 9.04 36.57 -26.95
CA ALA A 471 9.99 36.90 -25.90
C ALA A 471 11.30 37.47 -26.46
N ILE A 472 11.89 38.38 -25.69
CA ILE A 472 13.28 38.81 -25.82
C ILE A 472 14.06 38.01 -24.78
N VAL A 473 15.00 37.18 -25.23
CA VAL A 473 15.84 36.35 -24.37
C VAL A 473 17.27 36.88 -24.42
N ASP A 474 17.84 37.13 -23.26
CA ASP A 474 19.21 37.63 -23.07
C ASP A 474 19.89 36.82 -21.95
N ALA A 475 21.19 36.58 -22.06
CA ALA A 475 21.97 35.89 -21.04
C ALA A 475 23.47 36.16 -21.25
N ASP A 476 24.25 36.08 -20.18
CA ASP A 476 25.72 36.20 -20.28
C ASP A 476 26.32 34.90 -20.84
N VAL A 477 25.73 33.75 -20.49
CA VAL A 477 26.15 32.43 -20.96
C VAL A 477 24.92 31.55 -21.12
N MET A 478 24.84 30.80 -22.23
CA MET A 478 23.84 29.76 -22.43
C MET A 478 24.42 28.62 -23.26
N LYS A 479 25.10 27.68 -22.61
CA LYS A 479 25.90 26.63 -23.27
C LYS A 479 25.34 25.24 -22.98
N LEU A 480 25.15 24.45 -24.02
CA LEU A 480 24.73 23.04 -23.96
C LEU A 480 25.85 22.15 -24.53
N GLU A 481 26.50 21.38 -23.67
CA GLU A 481 27.76 20.67 -23.98
C GLU A 481 28.77 21.64 -24.62
N ASN A 482 29.05 21.49 -25.92
CA ASN A 482 29.96 22.36 -26.68
C ASN A 482 29.24 23.39 -27.56
N ILE A 483 27.91 23.46 -27.49
CA ILE A 483 27.08 24.33 -28.32
C ILE A 483 26.75 25.60 -27.54
N ASP A 484 27.11 26.76 -28.10
CA ASP A 484 26.60 28.03 -27.62
C ASP A 484 25.18 28.25 -28.17
N LEU A 485 24.19 28.30 -27.28
CA LEU A 485 22.79 28.50 -27.67
C LEU A 485 22.50 29.96 -28.04
N LEU A 486 23.30 30.93 -27.57
CA LEU A 486 23.12 32.35 -27.90
C LEU A 486 23.50 32.66 -29.35
N SER A 487 24.34 31.83 -29.98
CA SER A 487 24.70 31.97 -31.39
C SER A 487 23.62 31.46 -32.35
N LEU A 488 22.59 30.75 -31.85
CA LEU A 488 21.50 30.22 -32.67
C LEU A 488 20.44 31.31 -32.89
N LYS A 489 20.45 31.92 -34.08
CA LYS A 489 19.54 33.02 -34.43
C LYS A 489 18.31 32.57 -35.21
N GLU A 490 18.45 31.53 -36.02
CA GLU A 490 17.39 31.03 -36.87
C GLU A 490 16.65 29.84 -36.25
N ASP A 491 15.35 29.73 -36.49
CA ASP A 491 14.56 28.60 -35.99
C ASP A 491 15.02 27.26 -36.59
N SER A 492 15.53 27.27 -37.83
CA SER A 492 16.15 26.12 -38.50
C SER A 492 17.28 25.48 -37.65
N GLN A 493 18.09 26.31 -36.98
CA GLN A 493 19.17 25.86 -36.11
C GLN A 493 18.62 25.27 -34.81
N TRP A 494 17.59 25.89 -34.22
CA TRP A 494 16.91 25.38 -33.04
C TRP A 494 16.22 24.03 -33.27
N ASN A 495 15.75 23.76 -34.49
CA ASN A 495 15.18 22.47 -34.87
C ASN A 495 16.20 21.30 -34.80
N ASN A 496 17.51 21.59 -34.83
CA ASN A 496 18.55 20.59 -34.58
C ASN A 496 18.82 20.34 -33.09
N ILE A 497 18.39 21.26 -32.21
CA ILE A 497 18.50 21.16 -30.75
C ILE A 497 17.27 20.47 -30.15
N ARG A 498 16.07 20.90 -30.56
CA ARG A 498 14.79 20.40 -30.05
C ARG A 498 14.61 18.91 -30.40
N GLY A 499 14.26 18.11 -29.39
CA GLY A 499 14.10 16.65 -29.49
C GLY A 499 15.42 15.88 -29.50
N LYS A 500 16.45 16.32 -30.23
CA LYS A 500 17.75 15.62 -30.32
C LYS A 500 18.63 15.84 -29.10
N TYR A 501 18.75 17.09 -28.64
CA TYR A 501 19.57 17.43 -27.48
C TYR A 501 18.72 17.77 -26.26
N ILE A 502 17.61 18.48 -26.47
CA ILE A 502 16.67 18.83 -25.40
C ILE A 502 15.26 18.36 -25.77
N GLY A 503 14.74 17.42 -24.99
CA GLY A 503 13.35 17.00 -25.02
C GLY A 503 12.48 17.91 -24.15
N TYR A 504 11.22 18.10 -24.52
CA TYR A 504 10.28 18.94 -23.77
C TYR A 504 8.95 18.21 -23.57
N ILE A 505 8.53 18.09 -22.31
CA ILE A 505 7.22 17.59 -21.90
C ILE A 505 6.45 18.80 -21.35
N PRO A 506 5.35 19.23 -22.00
CA PRO A 506 4.57 20.38 -21.57
C PRO A 506 3.69 20.07 -20.34
N GLN A 507 3.21 21.14 -19.69
CA GLN A 507 2.35 21.14 -18.50
C GLN A 507 1.01 20.39 -18.64
N ASP A 508 0.41 20.39 -19.84
CA ASP A 508 -0.73 19.52 -20.16
C ASP A 508 -0.34 18.47 -21.21
N PRO A 509 0.36 17.43 -20.78
CA PRO A 509 0.81 16.36 -21.66
C PRO A 509 -0.37 15.57 -22.24
N LEU A 510 -1.53 15.55 -21.58
CA LEU A 510 -2.70 14.78 -22.05
C LEU A 510 -3.33 15.34 -23.31
N THR A 511 -3.16 16.64 -23.57
CA THR A 511 -3.59 17.33 -24.80
C THR A 511 -2.49 17.39 -25.87
N SER A 512 -1.29 16.87 -25.59
CA SER A 512 -0.15 16.92 -26.52
C SER A 512 -0.23 15.90 -27.66
N LEU A 513 -1.06 14.87 -27.53
CA LEU A 513 -1.26 13.87 -28.57
C LEU A 513 -2.29 14.37 -29.60
N ASN A 514 -1.98 14.24 -30.88
CA ASN A 514 -2.92 14.53 -31.96
C ASN A 514 -4.04 13.46 -31.97
N PRO A 515 -5.31 13.82 -31.71
CA PRO A 515 -6.39 12.86 -31.55
C PRO A 515 -6.79 12.12 -32.85
N THR A 516 -6.41 12.67 -34.01
CA THR A 516 -6.76 12.12 -35.34
C THR A 516 -5.67 11.21 -35.93
N ARG A 517 -4.57 10.99 -35.19
CA ARG A 517 -3.44 10.15 -35.63
C ARG A 517 -3.19 9.03 -34.64
N THR A 518 -2.81 7.86 -35.15
CA THR A 518 -2.44 6.73 -34.29
C THR A 518 -1.16 7.02 -33.50
N ILE A 519 -1.01 6.37 -32.36
CA ILE A 519 0.13 6.51 -31.46
C ILE A 519 1.44 6.20 -32.19
N GLY A 520 1.46 5.11 -32.96
CA GLY A 520 2.62 4.68 -33.71
C GLY A 520 3.05 5.67 -34.78
N LYS A 521 2.11 6.31 -35.50
CA LYS A 521 2.46 7.36 -36.48
C LYS A 521 3.15 8.55 -35.79
N GLN A 522 2.65 8.97 -34.64
CA GLN A 522 3.22 10.09 -33.89
C GLN A 522 4.61 9.77 -33.32
N LEU A 523 4.84 8.53 -32.85
CA LEU A 523 6.16 8.07 -32.44
C LEU A 523 7.16 8.02 -33.59
N LEU A 524 6.74 7.52 -34.76
CA LEU A 524 7.59 7.44 -35.95
C LEU A 524 8.04 8.82 -36.41
N ASP A 525 7.16 9.84 -36.37
CA ASP A 525 7.53 11.21 -36.72
C ASP A 525 8.69 11.73 -35.85
N CYS A 526 8.71 11.35 -34.57
CA CYS A 526 9.75 11.79 -33.62
C CYS A 526 11.13 11.27 -34.01
N ILE A 527 11.22 10.06 -34.57
CA ILE A 527 12.49 9.43 -34.97
C ILE A 527 12.68 9.40 -36.49
N GLU A 528 11.91 10.20 -37.23
CA GLU A 528 11.91 10.09 -38.70
C GLU A 528 13.26 10.45 -39.31
N ARG A 529 13.91 11.51 -38.79
CA ARG A 529 15.23 11.98 -39.20
C ARG A 529 16.38 11.41 -38.35
N ASP A 530 16.14 10.29 -37.68
CA ASP A 530 17.12 9.68 -36.79
C ASP A 530 18.01 8.70 -37.55
N SER A 531 19.30 9.02 -37.67
CA SER A 531 20.29 8.24 -38.42
C SER A 531 20.65 6.89 -37.79
N ARG A 532 20.13 6.59 -36.59
CA ARG A 532 20.34 5.29 -35.92
C ARG A 532 19.57 4.15 -36.60
N PHE A 533 18.52 4.46 -37.35
CA PHE A 533 17.66 3.46 -37.98
C PHE A 533 17.85 3.45 -39.50
N LYS A 534 18.03 2.26 -40.08
CA LYS A 534 18.25 2.05 -41.51
C LYS A 534 16.96 1.75 -42.29
N SER A 535 15.92 1.28 -41.60
CA SER A 535 14.64 0.95 -42.21
C SER A 535 13.45 1.42 -41.36
N LYS A 536 12.26 1.43 -41.97
CA LYS A 536 11.01 1.75 -41.29
C LYS A 536 10.64 0.66 -40.28
N GLU A 537 10.94 -0.59 -40.60
CA GLU A 537 10.68 -1.76 -39.76
C GLU A 537 11.47 -1.69 -38.45
N GLU A 538 12.74 -1.24 -38.52
CA GLU A 538 13.57 -0.99 -37.33
C GLU A 538 12.95 0.09 -36.44
N LYS A 539 12.47 1.20 -37.02
CA LYS A 539 11.80 2.28 -36.28
C LYS A 539 10.52 1.80 -35.59
N ILE A 540 9.71 0.99 -36.29
CA ILE A 540 8.48 0.41 -35.73
C ILE A 540 8.80 -0.52 -34.55
N LYS A 541 9.76 -1.43 -34.74
CA LYS A 541 10.17 -2.37 -33.69
C LYS A 541 10.68 -1.62 -32.46
N PHE A 542 11.61 -0.69 -32.65
CA PHE A 542 12.14 0.15 -31.56
C PHE A 542 11.02 0.90 -30.82
N SER A 543 10.06 1.47 -31.56
CA SER A 543 8.95 2.21 -30.95
C SER A 543 8.05 1.32 -30.10
N ILE A 544 7.79 0.08 -30.54
CA ILE A 544 7.01 -0.90 -29.78
C ILE A 544 7.78 -1.32 -28.52
N ASP A 545 9.07 -1.65 -28.67
CA ASP A 545 9.94 -2.05 -27.56
C ASP A 545 10.05 -0.92 -26.51
N LEU A 546 10.13 0.33 -26.96
CA LEU A 546 10.16 1.51 -26.08
C LEU A 546 8.84 1.65 -25.31
N LEU A 547 7.69 1.54 -25.99
CA LEU A 547 6.37 1.57 -25.34
C LEU A 547 6.22 0.46 -24.29
N GLU A 548 6.66 -0.76 -24.62
CA GLU A 548 6.63 -1.90 -23.71
C GLU A 548 7.52 -1.65 -22.49
N SER A 549 8.75 -1.18 -22.70
CA SER A 549 9.67 -0.83 -21.62
C SER A 549 9.12 0.27 -20.70
N PHE A 550 8.24 1.13 -21.21
CA PHE A 550 7.59 2.21 -20.46
C PHE A 550 6.27 1.75 -19.81
N GLY A 551 5.98 0.45 -19.82
CA GLY A 551 4.84 -0.15 -19.13
C GLY A 551 3.53 -0.10 -19.90
N ILE A 552 3.56 0.15 -21.22
CA ILE A 552 2.38 0.00 -22.07
C ILE A 552 2.19 -1.48 -22.41
N ARG A 553 1.26 -2.13 -21.71
CA ARG A 553 0.84 -3.51 -22.02
C ARG A 553 0.24 -3.59 -23.42
N ASN A 554 0.46 -4.71 -24.10
CA ASN A 554 0.06 -4.94 -25.49
C ASN A 554 0.55 -3.80 -26.42
N ALA A 555 1.81 -3.37 -26.25
CA ALA A 555 2.39 -2.24 -26.99
C ALA A 555 2.19 -2.34 -28.51
N LYS A 556 2.28 -3.56 -29.07
CA LYS A 556 2.03 -3.81 -30.50
C LYS A 556 0.61 -3.44 -30.95
N GLU A 557 -0.41 -3.75 -30.15
CA GLU A 557 -1.80 -3.37 -30.42
C GLU A 557 -2.00 -1.86 -30.19
N LYS A 558 -1.44 -1.34 -29.10
CA LYS A 558 -1.54 0.08 -28.74
C LYS A 558 -0.81 1.01 -29.71
N PHE A 559 0.22 0.51 -30.40
CA PHE A 559 0.91 1.24 -31.47
C PHE A 559 -0.07 1.66 -32.59
N ASN A 560 -1.04 0.83 -32.93
CA ASN A 560 -2.05 1.14 -33.95
C ASN A 560 -3.30 1.83 -33.39
N SER A 561 -3.36 2.07 -32.09
CA SER A 561 -4.50 2.72 -31.43
C SER A 561 -4.46 4.25 -31.58
N TYR A 562 -5.61 4.90 -31.37
CA TYR A 562 -5.73 6.36 -31.27
C TYR A 562 -5.64 6.83 -29.81
N PRO A 563 -5.28 8.10 -29.55
CA PRO A 563 -5.16 8.61 -28.18
C PRO A 563 -6.42 8.44 -27.32
N HIS A 564 -7.61 8.58 -27.88
CA HIS A 564 -8.87 8.47 -27.14
C HIS A 564 -9.16 7.06 -26.59
N THR A 565 -8.43 6.03 -27.04
CA THR A 565 -8.56 4.66 -26.53
C THR A 565 -7.58 4.33 -25.40
N LEU A 566 -6.78 5.31 -24.96
CA LEU A 566 -5.80 5.20 -23.89
C LEU A 566 -6.27 5.89 -22.61
N SER A 567 -5.93 5.31 -21.46
CA SER A 567 -6.09 5.99 -20.16
C SER A 567 -5.18 7.21 -20.04
N GLY A 568 -5.47 8.13 -19.11
CA GLY A 568 -4.63 9.30 -18.88
C GLY A 568 -3.15 8.94 -18.60
N GLY A 569 -2.92 7.95 -17.73
CA GLY A 569 -1.57 7.46 -17.45
C GLY A 569 -0.88 6.80 -18.67
N GLN A 570 -1.63 6.15 -19.56
CA GLN A 570 -1.09 5.60 -20.80
C GLN A 570 -0.70 6.71 -21.78
N LYS A 571 -1.56 7.72 -21.96
CA LYS A 571 -1.25 8.91 -22.77
C LYS A 571 0.03 9.59 -22.28
N GLN A 572 0.17 9.73 -20.96
CA GLN A 572 1.37 10.29 -20.34
C GLN A 572 2.64 9.53 -20.72
N ARG A 573 2.62 8.20 -20.54
CA ARG A 573 3.74 7.32 -20.87
C ARG A 573 4.09 7.37 -22.35
N VAL A 574 3.11 7.49 -23.23
CA VAL A 574 3.34 7.69 -24.68
C VAL A 574 4.03 9.02 -24.94
N VAL A 575 3.58 10.13 -24.35
CA VAL A 575 4.21 11.45 -24.53
C VAL A 575 5.66 11.42 -24.04
N ILE A 576 5.91 10.80 -22.89
CA ILE A 576 7.27 10.60 -22.37
C ILE A 576 8.09 9.74 -23.35
N ALA A 577 7.53 8.65 -23.88
CA ALA A 577 8.19 7.82 -24.89
C ALA A 577 8.55 8.60 -26.16
N MET A 578 7.66 9.46 -26.66
CA MET A 578 7.92 10.32 -27.82
C MET A 578 9.13 11.25 -27.59
N VAL A 579 9.25 11.81 -26.39
CA VAL A 579 10.37 12.68 -26.02
C VAL A 579 11.67 11.89 -25.85
N VAL A 580 11.60 10.70 -25.24
CA VAL A 580 12.78 9.85 -24.99
C VAL A 580 13.25 9.11 -26.26
N ALA A 581 12.39 8.93 -27.27
CA ALA A 581 12.69 8.13 -28.45
C ALA A 581 13.99 8.57 -29.17
N ARG A 582 14.27 9.88 -29.20
CA ARG A 582 15.51 10.45 -29.77
C ARG A 582 16.73 10.44 -28.82
N GLN A 583 16.55 9.97 -27.59
CA GLN A 583 17.54 9.93 -26.52
C GLN A 583 18.23 11.30 -26.30
N PRO A 584 17.46 12.34 -25.93
CA PRO A 584 18.01 13.67 -25.69
C PRO A 584 19.00 13.67 -24.52
N LYS A 585 19.89 14.68 -24.47
CA LYS A 585 20.80 14.86 -23.32
C LYS A 585 20.06 15.37 -22.08
N ILE A 586 19.04 16.19 -22.30
CA ILE A 586 18.21 16.80 -21.25
C ILE A 586 16.74 16.63 -21.59
N ILE A 587 15.92 16.31 -20.59
CA ILE A 587 14.46 16.43 -20.67
C ILE A 587 14.04 17.57 -19.75
N ILE A 588 13.32 18.54 -20.32
CA ILE A 588 12.57 19.53 -19.56
C ILE A 588 11.17 18.97 -19.36
N ALA A 589 10.81 18.70 -18.12
CA ALA A 589 9.50 18.18 -17.75
C ALA A 589 8.75 19.27 -16.98
N ASP A 590 7.89 20.00 -17.69
CA ASP A 590 7.07 21.07 -17.11
C ASP A 590 5.81 20.45 -16.52
N GLU A 591 5.70 20.37 -15.19
CA GLU A 591 4.55 19.81 -14.48
C GLU A 591 4.05 18.44 -15.02
N PRO A 592 4.94 17.46 -15.25
CA PRO A 592 4.62 16.23 -16.00
C PRO A 592 3.70 15.26 -15.24
N THR A 593 3.28 15.62 -14.02
CA THR A 593 2.41 14.84 -13.16
C THR A 593 1.09 15.55 -12.84
N THR A 594 0.88 16.76 -13.35
CA THR A 594 -0.36 17.53 -13.11
C THR A 594 -1.57 16.81 -13.71
N ALA A 595 -2.75 16.96 -13.08
CA ALA A 595 -4.02 16.34 -13.46
C ALA A 595 -4.05 14.78 -13.43
N LEU A 596 -3.01 14.13 -12.94
CA LEU A 596 -2.97 12.68 -12.72
C LEU A 596 -3.30 12.34 -11.26
N ASP A 597 -3.96 11.20 -11.04
CA ASP A 597 -4.14 10.68 -9.68
C ASP A 597 -2.79 10.32 -9.04
N PRO A 598 -2.67 10.38 -7.70
CA PRO A 598 -1.40 10.16 -7.01
C PRO A 598 -0.70 8.83 -7.34
N THR A 599 -1.45 7.78 -7.70
CA THR A 599 -0.87 6.47 -8.06
C THR A 599 -0.18 6.55 -9.40
N VAL A 600 -0.85 7.17 -10.39
CA VAL A 600 -0.25 7.39 -11.71
C VAL A 600 0.93 8.35 -11.62
N GLN A 601 0.86 9.41 -10.81
CA GLN A 601 1.99 10.34 -10.59
C GLN A 601 3.24 9.58 -10.12
N ALA A 602 3.12 8.74 -9.08
CA ALA A 602 4.24 7.95 -8.58
C ALA A 602 4.81 7.02 -9.66
N SER A 603 3.94 6.41 -10.46
CA SER A 603 4.34 5.53 -11.56
C SER A 603 5.09 6.26 -12.69
N VAL A 604 4.85 7.56 -12.86
CA VAL A 604 5.53 8.43 -13.83
C VAL A 604 6.88 8.89 -13.29
N LEU A 605 6.99 9.18 -11.98
CA LEU A 605 8.28 9.49 -11.35
C LEU A 605 9.26 8.31 -11.43
N VAL A 606 8.77 7.08 -11.20
CA VAL A 606 9.57 5.87 -11.40
C VAL A 606 10.04 5.73 -12.85
N LEU A 607 9.20 6.11 -13.81
CA LEU A 607 9.59 6.09 -15.23
C LEU A 607 10.70 7.11 -15.51
N PHE A 608 10.65 8.32 -14.95
CA PHE A 608 11.74 9.29 -15.11
C PHE A 608 13.05 8.82 -14.46
N GLU A 609 12.99 8.17 -13.30
CA GLU A 609 14.17 7.59 -12.67
C GLU A 609 14.77 6.46 -13.53
N LYS A 610 13.91 5.60 -14.09
CA LYS A 610 14.31 4.60 -15.09
C LYS A 610 14.97 5.26 -16.30
N ILE A 611 14.39 6.34 -16.83
CA ILE A 611 14.93 7.07 -17.97
C ILE A 611 16.33 7.61 -17.67
N ARG A 612 16.52 8.19 -16.48
CA ARG A 612 17.81 8.69 -16.01
C ARG A 612 18.85 7.58 -15.92
N GLN A 613 18.49 6.44 -15.33
CA GLN A 613 19.40 5.31 -15.12
C GLN A 613 19.76 4.58 -16.42
N GLU A 614 18.77 4.28 -17.27
CA GLU A 614 18.99 3.48 -18.49
C GLU A 614 19.58 4.29 -19.64
N PHE A 615 19.16 5.55 -19.80
CA PHE A 615 19.56 6.38 -20.94
C PHE A 615 20.58 7.47 -20.56
N GLY A 616 20.91 7.64 -19.28
CA GLY A 616 21.84 8.69 -18.81
C GLY A 616 21.33 10.11 -19.04
N ILE A 617 20.01 10.28 -19.16
CA ILE A 617 19.37 11.55 -19.49
C ILE A 617 19.24 12.41 -18.22
N SER A 618 19.59 13.69 -18.33
CA SER A 618 19.42 14.64 -17.23
C SER A 618 18.03 15.27 -17.29
N ILE A 619 17.46 15.64 -16.15
CA ILE A 619 16.07 16.07 -16.09
C ILE A 619 15.99 17.43 -15.41
N ILE A 620 15.35 18.39 -16.08
CA ILE A 620 14.88 19.63 -15.47
C ILE A 620 13.41 19.43 -15.14
N PHE A 621 13.13 19.15 -13.88
CA PHE A 621 11.80 18.85 -13.38
C PHE A 621 11.17 20.12 -12.80
N ILE A 622 9.97 20.47 -13.26
CA ILE A 622 9.25 21.65 -12.79
C ILE A 622 7.98 21.17 -12.12
N SER A 623 7.75 21.62 -10.89
CA SER A 623 6.54 21.28 -10.16
C SER A 623 6.16 22.37 -9.19
N HIS A 624 4.86 22.57 -8.99
CA HIS A 624 4.32 23.29 -7.85
C HIS A 624 4.24 22.40 -6.60
N ASN A 625 4.39 21.09 -6.71
CA ASN A 625 4.36 20.16 -5.59
C ASN A 625 5.78 19.93 -5.03
N ILE A 626 6.13 20.72 -4.03
CA ILE A 626 7.45 20.68 -3.38
C ILE A 626 7.78 19.31 -2.76
N SER A 627 6.78 18.53 -2.35
CA SER A 627 6.96 17.18 -1.80
C SER A 627 7.44 16.16 -2.84
N VAL A 628 7.05 16.34 -4.10
CA VAL A 628 7.55 15.52 -5.21
C VAL A 628 9.01 15.88 -5.49
N VAL A 629 9.32 17.17 -5.52
CA VAL A 629 10.68 17.67 -5.74
C VAL A 629 11.65 17.19 -4.65
N ALA A 630 11.21 17.20 -3.39
CA ALA A 630 12.00 16.69 -2.25
C ALA A 630 12.50 15.27 -2.42
N LYS A 631 11.68 14.42 -3.05
CA LYS A 631 11.96 12.99 -3.22
C LYS A 631 12.72 12.70 -4.52
N PHE A 632 12.48 13.51 -5.55
CA PHE A 632 12.87 13.17 -6.92
C PHE A 632 14.09 13.94 -7.44
N CYS A 633 14.36 15.15 -6.94
CA CYS A 633 15.44 15.99 -7.46
C CYS A 633 16.71 15.88 -6.62
N ASP A 634 17.87 15.92 -7.27
CA ASP A 634 19.19 15.96 -6.64
C ASP A 634 19.53 17.38 -6.14
N TYR A 635 19.16 18.37 -6.94
CA TYR A 635 19.47 19.78 -6.73
C TYR A 635 18.27 20.65 -7.06
N ILE A 636 18.03 21.71 -6.30
CA ILE A 636 16.78 22.46 -6.32
C ILE A 636 17.08 23.94 -6.44
N TYR A 637 16.32 24.61 -7.30
CA TYR A 637 16.27 26.05 -7.47
C TYR A 637 14.87 26.54 -7.08
N VAL A 638 14.81 27.27 -5.97
CA VAL A 638 13.59 27.94 -5.49
C VAL A 638 13.49 29.29 -6.20
N MET A 639 12.39 29.48 -6.93
CA MET A 639 12.14 30.67 -7.74
C MET A 639 11.03 31.53 -7.16
N TYR A 640 11.26 32.84 -7.16
CA TYR A 640 10.26 33.84 -6.82
C TYR A 640 10.46 35.09 -7.69
N ALA A 641 9.36 35.67 -8.17
CA ALA A 641 9.35 36.92 -8.95
C ALA A 641 10.46 37.01 -10.03
N GLY A 642 10.67 35.92 -10.79
CA GLY A 642 11.63 35.88 -11.89
C GLY A 642 13.10 35.71 -11.51
N LYS A 643 13.41 35.37 -10.25
CA LYS A 643 14.76 35.13 -9.72
C LYS A 643 14.85 33.82 -8.95
N ILE A 644 16.08 33.31 -8.81
CA ILE A 644 16.39 32.25 -7.85
C ILE A 644 16.61 32.91 -6.48
N VAL A 645 15.75 32.56 -5.52
CA VAL A 645 15.84 33.07 -4.14
C VAL A 645 16.56 32.10 -3.22
N GLU A 646 16.61 30.82 -3.55
CA GLU A 646 17.41 29.84 -2.83
C GLU A 646 17.80 28.68 -3.76
N ARG A 647 18.99 28.12 -3.59
CA ARG A 647 19.44 26.93 -4.32
C ARG A 647 20.31 26.04 -3.46
N GLY A 648 20.22 24.74 -3.66
CA GLY A 648 20.96 23.75 -2.88
C GLY A 648 20.64 22.31 -3.30
N THR A 649 21.37 21.37 -2.75
CA THR A 649 21.00 19.96 -2.76
C THR A 649 19.66 19.74 -2.05
N LYS A 650 19.01 18.61 -2.30
CA LYS A 650 17.76 18.27 -1.60
C LYS A 650 17.89 18.33 -0.08
N LYS A 651 19.01 17.85 0.49
CA LYS A 651 19.22 17.87 1.94
C LYS A 651 19.37 19.30 2.45
N GLU A 652 20.13 20.14 1.77
CA GLU A 652 20.30 21.56 2.16
C GLU A 652 18.95 22.31 2.19
N ILE A 653 18.13 22.17 1.14
CA ILE A 653 16.85 22.87 1.04
C ILE A 653 15.81 22.37 2.05
N PHE A 654 15.78 21.06 2.36
CA PHE A 654 14.73 20.50 3.22
C PHE A 654 15.15 20.30 4.69
N GLU A 655 16.45 20.26 4.99
CA GLU A 655 16.96 20.12 6.36
C GLU A 655 17.48 21.43 6.96
N ASP A 656 17.89 22.39 6.12
CA ASP A 656 18.44 23.68 6.53
C ASP A 656 18.03 24.83 5.58
N PRO A 657 16.74 25.01 5.22
CA PRO A 657 16.34 26.11 4.35
C PRO A 657 16.69 27.45 4.97
N ARG A 658 17.13 28.42 4.17
CA ARG A 658 17.59 29.74 4.66
C ARG A 658 16.70 30.89 4.25
N HIS A 659 15.94 30.78 3.16
CA HIS A 659 15.09 31.86 2.69
C HIS A 659 13.68 31.80 3.31
N PRO A 660 13.11 32.91 3.82
CA PRO A 660 11.74 32.94 4.37
C PRO A 660 10.63 32.49 3.41
N TYR A 661 10.82 32.70 2.11
CA TYR A 661 9.93 32.11 1.10
C TYR A 661 9.99 30.57 1.05
N THR A 662 11.20 29.99 1.13
CA THR A 662 11.38 28.53 1.16
C THR A 662 10.76 27.94 2.42
N TRP A 663 10.92 28.62 3.56
CA TRP A 663 10.24 28.34 4.83
C TRP A 663 8.72 28.29 4.66
N ALA A 664 8.14 29.30 4.01
CA ALA A 664 6.72 29.38 3.73
C ALA A 664 6.25 28.23 2.82
N LEU A 665 6.97 27.94 1.74
CA LEU A 665 6.66 26.83 0.83
C LEU A 665 6.68 25.46 1.52
N ILE A 666 7.68 25.20 2.36
CA ILE A 666 7.79 23.94 3.13
C ILE A 666 6.67 23.84 4.17
N SER A 667 6.30 24.96 4.79
CA SER A 667 5.19 25.02 5.76
C SER A 667 3.83 24.69 5.14
N SER A 668 3.65 24.99 3.85
CA SER A 668 2.42 24.74 3.11
C SER A 668 2.22 23.27 2.70
N ILE A 669 3.16 22.38 3.01
CA ILE A 669 3.01 20.95 2.72
C ILE A 669 1.93 20.35 3.64
N PRO A 670 0.91 19.62 3.14
CA PRO A 670 -0.10 18.99 3.99
C PRO A 670 0.50 17.93 4.92
N GLU A 671 -0.01 17.81 6.15
CA GLU A 671 0.36 16.74 7.11
C GLU A 671 -0.73 15.66 7.15
N ASN A 672 -1.99 16.07 7.31
CA ASN A 672 -3.22 15.27 7.27
C ASN A 672 -4.37 16.13 6.72
N LYS A 673 -5.50 15.52 6.31
CA LYS A 673 -6.66 16.25 5.76
C LYS A 673 -7.37 17.17 6.77
N GLU A 674 -7.12 17.02 8.06
CA GLU A 674 -7.82 17.74 9.14
C GLU A 674 -7.11 19.01 9.62
N GLU A 675 -5.88 19.27 9.18
CA GLU A 675 -5.13 20.46 9.57
C GLU A 675 -5.36 21.65 8.62
N LYS A 676 -5.51 22.85 9.19
CA LYS A 676 -5.48 24.09 8.41
C LYS A 676 -4.11 24.24 7.76
N LEU A 677 -4.08 24.18 6.42
CA LEU A 677 -2.89 24.44 5.61
C LEU A 677 -2.33 25.82 5.92
N TYR A 678 -1.00 25.91 6.05
CA TYR A 678 -0.33 27.20 6.11
C TYR A 678 -0.45 27.88 4.74
N ASN A 679 -1.09 29.04 4.71
CA ASN A 679 -1.20 29.85 3.51
C ASN A 679 -0.19 30.99 3.59
N ILE A 680 0.59 31.16 2.52
CA ILE A 680 1.48 32.31 2.37
C ILE A 680 0.60 33.55 2.20
N GLN A 681 0.71 34.51 3.09
CA GLN A 681 -0.15 35.70 3.11
C GLN A 681 0.02 36.55 1.84
N GLY A 682 -1.05 37.26 1.45
CA GLY A 682 -1.06 38.16 0.29
C GLY A 682 -1.04 37.47 -1.07
N LEU A 683 -0.87 38.27 -2.13
CA LEU A 683 -0.76 37.80 -3.51
C LEU A 683 0.68 37.89 -4.00
N PRO A 684 1.12 37.02 -4.93
CA PRO A 684 2.39 37.20 -5.64
C PRO A 684 2.48 38.59 -6.29
N PRO A 685 3.68 39.19 -6.37
CA PRO A 685 3.85 40.55 -6.87
C PRO A 685 3.49 40.65 -8.34
N ASP A 686 2.99 41.82 -8.73
CA ASP A 686 2.77 42.14 -10.14
C ASP A 686 4.12 42.35 -10.82
N MET A 687 4.45 41.48 -11.79
CA MET A 687 5.69 41.57 -12.56
C MET A 687 5.79 42.85 -13.39
N ALA A 688 4.68 43.53 -13.69
CA ALA A 688 4.67 44.82 -14.36
C ALA A 688 5.07 45.98 -13.42
N ASN A 689 4.92 45.80 -12.10
CA ASN A 689 5.11 46.83 -11.09
C ASN A 689 5.77 46.22 -9.84
N LEU A 690 6.98 45.73 -10.00
CA LEU A 690 7.77 45.17 -8.90
C LEU A 690 8.21 46.30 -7.93
N PRO A 691 8.28 46.01 -6.62
CA PRO A 691 8.84 46.95 -5.65
C PRO A 691 10.33 47.21 -5.91
N ALA A 692 10.86 48.29 -5.33
CA ALA A 692 12.28 48.64 -5.42
C ALA A 692 13.18 47.65 -4.66
N GLY A 693 12.72 47.17 -3.50
CA GLY A 693 13.38 46.15 -2.67
C GLY A 693 13.01 44.71 -3.02
N ASP A 694 13.21 43.79 -2.07
CA ASP A 694 12.83 42.37 -2.18
C ASP A 694 11.32 42.22 -2.50
N PRO A 695 10.96 41.59 -3.64
CA PRO A 695 9.57 41.30 -3.97
C PRO A 695 8.82 40.47 -2.93
N PHE A 696 9.51 39.72 -2.06
CA PHE A 696 8.88 38.93 -1.00
C PHE A 696 8.70 39.72 0.32
N ALA A 697 9.27 40.92 0.46
CA ALA A 697 9.28 41.70 1.71
C ALA A 697 7.88 41.88 2.32
N SER A 698 6.88 42.24 1.51
CA SER A 698 5.51 42.47 1.98
C SER A 698 4.77 41.21 2.45
N ARG A 699 5.31 40.03 2.14
CA ARG A 699 4.76 38.71 2.50
C ARG A 699 5.66 37.96 3.49
N ASN A 700 6.76 38.57 3.91
CA ASN A 700 7.72 38.01 4.83
C ASN A 700 7.49 38.57 6.24
N GLU A 701 7.06 37.72 7.17
CA GLU A 701 6.89 38.08 8.60
C GLU A 701 8.21 38.50 9.27
N HIS A 702 9.34 38.24 8.63
CA HIS A 702 10.69 38.54 9.09
C HIS A 702 11.42 39.54 8.20
N ALA A 703 10.67 40.35 7.42
CA ALA A 703 11.27 41.40 6.60
C ALA A 703 11.97 42.45 7.48
N LEU A 704 13.17 42.84 7.08
CA LEU A 704 13.93 43.95 7.63
C LEU A 704 13.61 45.23 6.85
N GLU A 705 13.91 46.40 7.41
CA GLU A 705 13.70 47.69 6.72
C GLU A 705 14.40 47.73 5.35
N ILE A 706 15.62 47.19 5.26
CA ILE A 706 16.39 47.09 4.02
C ILE A 706 15.71 46.22 2.94
N ASP A 707 14.88 45.23 3.32
CA ASP A 707 14.13 44.41 2.35
C ASP A 707 13.15 45.28 1.52
N PHE A 708 12.68 46.41 2.03
CA PHE A 708 11.78 47.31 1.29
C PHE A 708 12.54 48.27 0.36
N GLU A 709 13.84 48.45 0.56
CA GLU A 709 14.69 49.38 -0.20
C GLU A 709 15.55 48.69 -1.25
N LYS A 710 16.08 47.50 -0.95
CA LYS A 710 17.05 46.79 -1.79
C LYS A 710 16.79 45.29 -1.82
N GLU A 711 16.91 44.71 -3.01
CA GLU A 711 16.91 43.26 -3.16
C GLU A 711 18.20 42.64 -2.57
N PRO A 712 18.10 41.55 -1.80
CA PRO A 712 19.26 40.85 -1.27
C PRO A 712 20.08 40.18 -2.38
N PRO A 713 21.43 40.21 -2.30
CA PRO A 713 22.25 39.38 -3.17
C PRO A 713 22.11 37.91 -2.77
N LEU A 714 22.49 36.99 -3.66
CA LEU A 714 22.53 35.57 -3.34
C LEU A 714 23.74 35.28 -2.44
N PHE A 715 23.53 35.19 -1.12
CA PHE A 715 24.56 34.85 -0.15
C PHE A 715 24.88 33.36 -0.21
N TRP A 716 26.15 33.02 -0.36
CA TRP A 716 26.60 31.62 -0.35
C TRP A 716 26.83 31.13 1.09
N ILE A 717 26.10 30.08 1.47
CA ILE A 717 26.30 29.39 2.76
C ILE A 717 27.45 28.39 2.62
N ASN A 718 27.49 27.67 1.50
CA ASN A 718 28.56 26.73 1.16
C ASN A 718 28.72 26.64 -0.38
N LYS A 719 29.47 25.64 -0.90
CA LYS A 719 29.71 25.50 -2.35
C LYS A 719 28.46 25.20 -3.19
N THR A 720 27.44 24.60 -2.59
CA THR A 720 26.21 24.16 -3.24
C THR A 720 24.98 24.92 -2.79
N HIS A 721 25.00 25.55 -1.62
CA HIS A 721 23.86 26.22 -1.00
C HIS A 721 24.01 27.74 -0.98
N ALA A 722 23.00 28.44 -1.49
CA ALA A 722 22.95 29.90 -1.46
C ALA A 722 21.49 30.39 -1.34
N ALA A 723 21.28 31.51 -0.65
CA ALA A 723 19.96 32.13 -0.49
C ALA A 723 20.04 33.65 -0.58
N ALA A 724 19.02 34.27 -1.18
CA ALA A 724 18.92 35.71 -1.36
C ALA A 724 18.05 36.32 -0.26
N THR A 725 18.59 36.46 0.95
CA THR A 725 17.87 37.10 2.07
C THR A 725 18.83 37.91 2.92
N TRP A 726 18.41 39.11 3.34
CA TRP A 726 19.20 39.94 4.25
C TRP A 726 19.35 39.32 5.64
N LEU A 727 18.54 38.32 6.01
CA LEU A 727 18.70 37.56 7.27
C LEU A 727 20.03 36.79 7.37
N LEU A 728 20.74 36.59 6.26
CA LEU A 728 22.08 35.99 6.25
C LEU A 728 23.21 37.02 6.42
N HIS A 729 22.88 38.32 6.42
CA HIS A 729 23.88 39.37 6.67
C HIS A 729 24.43 39.24 8.10
N PRO A 730 25.74 39.46 8.34
CA PRO A 730 26.33 39.35 9.68
C PRO A 730 25.65 40.20 10.77
N ASP A 731 25.14 41.37 10.38
CA ASP A 731 24.46 42.33 11.27
C ASP A 731 22.94 42.08 11.43
N ALA A 732 22.39 41.08 10.74
CA ALA A 732 20.97 40.79 10.81
C ALA A 732 20.57 40.13 12.15
N PRO A 733 19.34 40.36 12.64
CA PRO A 733 18.85 39.68 13.84
C PRO A 733 18.76 38.17 13.62
N LYS A 734 19.09 37.38 14.65
CA LYS A 734 18.92 35.92 14.64
C LYS A 734 17.45 35.56 14.83
N VAL A 735 16.74 35.38 13.73
CA VAL A 735 15.34 34.99 13.73
C VAL A 735 15.21 33.45 13.76
N PRO A 736 14.53 32.85 14.74
CA PRO A 736 14.27 31.42 14.73
C PRO A 736 13.20 31.06 13.71
N MET A 737 13.35 29.91 13.04
CA MET A 737 12.28 29.36 12.19
C MET A 737 11.02 29.10 13.01
N ASN A 738 9.84 29.31 12.42
CA ASN A 738 8.59 29.02 13.10
C ASN A 738 8.48 27.53 13.48
N ARG A 739 7.62 27.22 14.47
CA ARG A 739 7.47 25.85 15.00
C ARG A 739 7.09 24.82 13.94
N LYS A 740 6.20 25.18 13.00
CA LYS A 740 5.75 24.28 11.92
C LYS A 740 6.91 23.85 11.02
N ILE A 741 7.78 24.78 10.64
CA ILE A 741 8.97 24.48 9.83
C ILE A 741 9.94 23.58 10.60
N GLN A 742 10.17 23.87 11.88
CA GLN A 742 11.06 23.04 12.69
C GLN A 742 10.54 21.59 12.80
N GLU A 743 9.24 21.40 12.95
CA GLU A 743 8.60 20.08 12.93
C GLU A 743 8.77 19.39 11.57
N ARG A 744 8.63 20.13 10.46
CA ARG A 744 8.86 19.63 9.10
C ARG A 744 10.30 19.23 8.84
N ILE A 745 11.26 20.06 9.24
CA ILE A 745 12.68 19.76 9.11
C ILE A 745 13.03 18.49 9.88
N LYS A 746 12.50 18.30 11.10
CA LYS A 746 12.70 17.06 11.87
C LYS A 746 12.17 15.84 11.13
N LEU A 747 11.02 15.95 10.48
CA LEU A 747 10.46 14.87 9.66
C LEU A 747 11.36 14.54 8.46
N PHE A 748 11.82 15.55 7.72
CA PHE A 748 12.73 15.35 6.58
C PHE A 748 14.07 14.76 7.02
N LYS A 749 14.66 15.25 8.11
CA LYS A 749 15.88 14.67 8.70
C LYS A 749 15.71 13.20 9.08
N LYS A 750 14.54 12.81 9.59
CA LYS A 750 14.27 11.40 9.87
C LYS A 750 14.22 10.58 8.58
N VAL A 751 13.50 11.06 7.56
CA VAL A 751 13.34 10.38 6.27
C VAL A 751 14.65 10.26 5.49
N PHE A 752 15.56 11.22 5.60
CA PHE A 752 16.86 11.19 4.90
C PHE A 752 17.97 10.44 5.66
N ASN A 753 17.73 10.05 6.92
CA ASN A 753 18.67 9.28 7.75
C ASN A 753 18.24 7.83 8.02
N GLU A 754 16.96 7.51 7.84
CA GLU A 754 16.45 6.14 7.67
C GLU A 754 16.64 5.68 6.22
#